data_AF-A0A7J6T783-F1
#
_entry.id   AF-A0A7J6T783-F1
#
_cell.length_a   1.000
_cell.length_b   1.000
_cell.length_c   1.000
_cell.angle_alpha   90.00
_cell.angle_beta   90.00
_cell.angle_gamma   90.00
#
_symmetry.space_group_name_H-M   'P 1'
#
loop_
_entity.id
_entity.type
_entity.pdbx_description
1 polymer ?
#
loop_
_entity_poly.entity_id
_entity_poly.type
_entity_poly.pdbx_seq_one_letter_code
_entity_poly.pdbx_strand_id
1 'polypeptide(L)'
;MISSEDITRPLYGMLFAFAGDENMAACWGSATSGVAPVEGPLRTATKCRGDGSVMRVPSCCEAMQRSGGRLLEERPMRVALAGLCCHHPIVMQIEVKGDQAGDDQLTREEQQFWLGLLILESAASSIGRGAMTLDTQDRPLFNMEEVSTSGRYSSSRATVTLSSSTGPSMDWPEFHNGVAFGLAVRPPRGRRPDREWFIRNMRWKRTSDDSCFRRAGLLMGLGLHGYMTPDVFRPDDWLVEIGMGNCASICAVLLGVGASNIGSRDLKACRLCYLHTPALAGQVDQSTGSSTQTLVQCCGVVALGLLHYKSAHVTLATTLLKNLRDLGSITGGSDECGVGLRPAYGVSLGVAFALAYADKPLPRNLEDEIMACTKDIDSSVPAYVALGLLYYGKADSRVLEVLQLPRTRHQLCRRRPNCWFAVAVAHTMVQGEVPDLPSFVGGCREKYRATAGESSPFVEAEAALYMEAGCMLGLALSNMGTDDLGVRDRILAALERMLRVESWQEGMPSVTSFGAITSHPPDDCGPDSKTLLTCRLSVLLSAATVMAGSGCPRVSAFIDRVRQKVFESTHTPAAEFEFVYGIHQALHLATGLLHLGWGRCKLKNNALGRAAVLLALWPGYRHDVSDMKYHVQVFRHLYCLAVEKRARP
;
A
#
# COMPACT_ATOMS: atom_id res chain seq x y z
N MET A 1 49.16 -29.98 -1.26
CA MET A 1 48.08 -30.97 -1.40
C MET A 1 47.32 -31.01 -0.10
N ILE A 2 46.22 -30.27 -0.02
CA ILE A 2 45.18 -30.39 1.03
C ILE A 2 43.85 -30.22 0.27
N SER A 3 42.91 -31.11 0.59
CA SER A 3 41.78 -31.58 -0.19
C SER A 3 40.60 -30.60 -0.31
N SER A 4 39.77 -30.88 -1.31
CA SER A 4 38.65 -30.09 -1.83
C SER A 4 37.32 -30.29 -1.08
N GLU A 5 37.25 -29.97 0.22
CA GLU A 5 36.00 -30.13 1.00
C GLU A 5 35.53 -28.93 1.88
N ASP A 6 36.17 -27.76 1.83
CA ASP A 6 35.84 -26.64 2.74
C ASP A 6 35.04 -25.45 2.12
N ILE A 7 34.18 -25.66 1.11
CA ILE A 7 33.38 -24.56 0.48
C ILE A 7 31.85 -24.72 0.67
N THR A 8 31.39 -25.45 1.69
CA THR A 8 29.94 -25.55 2.00
C THR A 8 29.66 -25.44 3.49
N ARG A 9 29.56 -24.20 3.99
CA ARG A 9 28.76 -23.88 5.19
C ARG A 9 27.85 -22.70 4.90
N PRO A 10 26.51 -22.86 4.90
CA PRO A 10 25.58 -21.74 4.83
C PRO A 10 25.59 -20.97 6.16
N LEU A 11 25.74 -19.65 6.08
CA LEU A 11 25.76 -18.64 7.16
C LEU A 11 24.42 -18.47 7.92
N TYR A 12 23.52 -19.46 7.91
CA TYR A 12 22.18 -19.32 8.49
C TYR A 12 22.02 -19.88 9.92
N GLY A 13 23.07 -20.45 10.51
CA GLY A 13 23.00 -21.15 11.81
C GLY A 13 23.55 -20.42 13.04
N MET A 14 23.89 -19.13 12.97
CA MET A 14 24.56 -18.40 14.07
C MET A 14 23.79 -17.17 14.57
N LEU A 15 22.45 -17.18 14.46
CA LEU A 15 21.58 -16.06 14.90
C LEU A 15 20.58 -16.41 16.02
N PHE A 16 20.64 -17.63 16.58
CA PHE A 16 19.86 -18.00 17.76
C PHE A 16 20.68 -18.93 18.66
N ALA A 17 21.47 -18.33 19.55
CA ALA A 17 21.99 -18.84 20.83
C ALA A 17 23.44 -18.37 21.03
N PHE A 18 23.66 -17.38 21.91
CA PHE A 18 24.59 -17.45 23.04
C PHE A 18 24.67 -16.09 23.75
N ALA A 19 24.81 -16.16 25.09
CA ALA A 19 24.87 -15.08 26.09
C ALA A 19 23.50 -14.40 26.37
N GLY A 20 22.76 -14.69 27.44
CA GLY A 20 23.19 -15.10 28.77
C GLY A 20 23.56 -13.87 29.61
N ASP A 21 22.56 -13.05 29.97
CA ASP A 21 22.70 -12.03 31.00
C ASP A 21 21.34 -11.79 31.68
N GLU A 22 21.17 -12.34 32.88
CA GLU A 22 19.90 -12.39 33.64
C GLU A 22 19.45 -11.04 34.24
N ASN A 23 20.05 -9.91 33.86
CA ASN A 23 19.78 -8.60 34.48
C ASN A 23 19.23 -7.49 33.56
N MET A 24 18.80 -7.79 32.33
CA MET A 24 18.13 -6.81 31.43
C MET A 24 16.60 -6.93 31.35
N ALA A 25 15.98 -7.78 32.19
CA ALA A 25 14.52 -7.94 32.26
C ALA A 25 13.76 -6.77 32.94
N ALA A 26 14.44 -5.66 33.30
CA ALA A 26 13.84 -4.60 34.12
C ALA A 26 13.49 -3.29 33.39
N CYS A 27 13.74 -3.13 32.09
CA CYS A 27 13.48 -1.86 31.37
C CYS A 27 12.47 -1.92 30.21
N TRP A 28 11.83 -3.07 29.97
CA TRP A 28 10.74 -3.20 28.99
C TRP A 28 9.39 -3.25 29.72
N GLY A 29 8.97 -2.09 30.23
CA GLY A 29 7.62 -1.89 30.72
C GLY A 29 6.75 -1.22 29.66
N SER A 30 5.94 -1.99 28.93
CA SER A 30 4.49 -1.77 28.77
C SER A 30 3.89 -2.48 27.53
N ALA A 31 2.88 -3.30 27.82
CA ALA A 31 1.81 -3.80 26.97
C ALA A 31 2.15 -4.79 25.83
N THR A 32 2.70 -5.95 26.17
CA THR A 32 2.25 -7.18 25.52
C THR A 32 0.80 -7.44 25.97
N SER A 33 -0.18 -7.17 25.11
CA SER A 33 -1.51 -7.74 25.29
C SER A 33 -1.42 -9.24 25.01
N GLY A 34 -1.11 -10.01 26.05
CA GLY A 34 -1.22 -11.46 26.01
C GLY A 34 -2.69 -11.85 25.85
N VAL A 35 -3.12 -12.05 24.61
CA VAL A 35 -4.30 -12.87 24.33
C VAL A 35 -3.77 -14.29 24.18
N ALA A 36 -4.09 -15.15 25.14
CA ALA A 36 -3.80 -16.58 25.04
C ALA A 36 -4.47 -17.14 23.78
N PRO A 37 -3.89 -18.16 23.10
CA PRO A 37 -4.57 -18.83 22.02
C PRO A 37 -5.92 -19.35 22.53
N VAL A 38 -7.01 -18.97 21.86
CA VAL A 38 -8.36 -19.43 22.18
C VAL A 38 -8.41 -20.92 21.81
N GLU A 39 -8.19 -21.80 22.79
CA GLU A 39 -8.50 -23.22 22.68
C GLU A 39 -10.02 -23.38 22.76
N GLY A 40 -10.67 -23.52 21.61
CA GLY A 40 -12.12 -23.68 21.47
C GLY A 40 -12.51 -24.21 20.09
N PRO A 41 -13.79 -24.51 19.84
CA PRO A 41 -14.25 -25.02 18.55
C PRO A 41 -13.89 -24.05 17.41
N LEU A 42 -13.56 -24.57 16.22
CA LEU A 42 -13.22 -23.79 15.03
C LEU A 42 -14.38 -22.84 14.66
N ARG A 43 -14.21 -21.55 14.91
CA ARG A 43 -15.22 -20.50 14.65
C ARG A 43 -14.71 -19.53 13.59
N THR A 44 -15.62 -19.01 12.76
CA THR A 44 -15.33 -17.96 11.75
C THR A 44 -16.42 -16.91 11.73
N ALA A 45 -16.04 -15.63 11.63
CA ALA A 45 -16.98 -14.50 11.58
C ALA A 45 -17.00 -13.82 10.21
N THR A 46 -18.16 -13.70 9.57
CA THR A 46 -18.35 -13.06 8.25
C THR A 46 -19.15 -11.76 8.35
N LYS A 47 -18.86 -10.80 7.45
CA LYS A 47 -19.67 -9.60 7.23
C LYS A 47 -20.82 -9.92 6.27
N CYS A 48 -22.07 -9.88 6.74
CA CYS A 48 -23.23 -10.08 5.86
C CYS A 48 -23.35 -8.92 4.87
N ARG A 49 -23.38 -9.22 3.56
CA ARG A 49 -23.59 -8.23 2.51
C ARG A 49 -25.07 -8.20 2.14
N GLY A 50 -25.72 -7.03 2.25
CA GLY A 50 -27.08 -6.86 1.76
C GLY A 50 -27.15 -7.00 0.23
N ASP A 51 -28.27 -7.50 -0.30
CA ASP A 51 -28.48 -7.81 -1.73
C ASP A 51 -28.57 -6.57 -2.66
N GLY A 52 -28.20 -5.38 -2.17
CA GLY A 52 -28.28 -4.12 -2.91
C GLY A 52 -29.69 -3.57 -3.13
N SER A 53 -30.77 -4.28 -2.77
CA SER A 53 -32.16 -3.85 -3.02
C SER A 53 -32.75 -2.93 -1.93
N VAL A 54 -32.16 -2.88 -0.72
CA VAL A 54 -32.69 -2.12 0.45
C VAL A 54 -31.64 -1.22 1.13
N MET A 55 -30.48 -0.97 0.52
CA MET A 55 -29.41 -0.23 1.21
C MET A 55 -29.61 1.29 1.13
N ARG A 56 -29.78 1.96 2.29
CA ARG A 56 -29.65 3.42 2.38
C ARG A 56 -28.20 3.78 2.05
N VAL A 57 -28.02 4.50 0.97
CA VAL A 57 -26.73 5.04 0.54
C VAL A 57 -26.31 6.10 1.58
N PRO A 58 -25.06 6.08 2.13
CA PRO A 58 -24.62 7.07 3.11
C PRO A 58 -24.82 8.51 2.61
N SER A 59 -24.95 9.50 3.50
CA SER A 59 -25.25 10.89 3.11
C SER A 59 -24.22 11.50 2.14
N CYS A 60 -22.95 11.07 2.25
CA CYS A 60 -21.85 11.42 1.34
C CYS A 60 -21.99 10.82 -0.06
N CYS A 61 -22.78 9.75 -0.20
CA CYS A 61 -23.05 9.04 -1.44
C CYS A 61 -24.46 9.36 -2.00
N GLU A 62 -25.37 9.97 -1.23
CA GLU A 62 -26.71 10.37 -1.68
C GLU A 62 -26.69 11.45 -2.78
N ALA A 63 -25.68 12.34 -2.77
CA ALA A 63 -25.50 13.33 -3.82
C ALA A 63 -25.21 12.70 -5.19
N MET A 64 -24.64 11.48 -5.20
CA MET A 64 -24.24 10.75 -6.41
C MET A 64 -25.44 10.25 -7.23
N GLN A 65 -26.59 9.99 -6.60
CA GLN A 65 -27.81 9.55 -7.31
C GLN A 65 -28.43 10.65 -8.18
N ARG A 66 -28.09 11.93 -7.94
CA ARG A 66 -28.76 13.08 -8.59
C ARG A 66 -27.92 13.71 -9.71
N SER A 67 -26.62 13.38 -9.85
CA SER A 67 -25.67 14.18 -10.66
C SER A 67 -25.01 13.51 -11.88
N GLY A 68 -25.41 12.31 -12.32
CA GLY A 68 -24.91 11.74 -13.59
C GLY A 68 -25.57 10.39 -13.86
N GLY A 69 -26.18 10.12 -15.02
CA GLY A 69 -25.61 10.23 -16.35
C GLY A 69 -25.34 8.80 -16.84
N ARG A 70 -26.15 8.29 -17.77
CA ARG A 70 -26.25 6.88 -18.23
C ARG A 70 -24.97 6.33 -18.89
N LEU A 71 -23.83 6.28 -18.21
CA LEU A 71 -22.56 5.85 -18.83
C LEU A 71 -22.13 4.41 -18.49
N LEU A 72 -22.59 3.82 -17.38
CA LEU A 72 -22.31 2.42 -17.00
C LEU A 72 -23.51 1.83 -16.23
N GLU A 73 -23.65 0.50 -16.19
CA GLU A 73 -24.73 -0.16 -15.43
C GLU A 73 -24.69 0.24 -13.95
N GLU A 74 -25.79 0.82 -13.44
CA GLU A 74 -25.82 1.36 -12.08
C GLU A 74 -25.72 0.28 -10.99
N ARG A 75 -26.14 -0.96 -11.26
CA ARG A 75 -26.21 -2.02 -10.25
C ARG A 75 -24.82 -2.48 -9.76
N PRO A 76 -23.87 -2.87 -10.64
CA PRO A 76 -22.52 -3.26 -10.19
C PRO A 76 -21.82 -2.16 -9.38
N MET A 77 -21.95 -0.89 -9.80
CA MET A 77 -21.38 0.24 -9.06
C MET A 77 -21.99 0.42 -7.68
N ARG A 78 -23.31 0.29 -7.54
CA ARG A 78 -23.98 0.35 -6.23
C ARG A 78 -23.52 -0.76 -5.30
N VAL A 79 -23.34 -1.98 -5.81
CA VAL A 79 -22.82 -3.12 -5.03
C VAL A 79 -21.37 -2.87 -4.60
N ALA A 80 -20.53 -2.37 -5.51
CA ALA A 80 -19.15 -2.00 -5.20
C ALA A 80 -19.09 -0.91 -4.11
N LEU A 81 -19.89 0.15 -4.23
CA LEU A 81 -19.97 1.22 -3.24
C LEU A 81 -20.46 0.72 -1.88
N ALA A 82 -21.48 -0.14 -1.87
CA ALA A 82 -21.98 -0.78 -0.66
C ALA A 82 -20.87 -1.58 0.06
N GLY A 83 -20.05 -2.31 -0.70
CA GLY A 83 -18.87 -3.00 -0.19
C GLY A 83 -17.78 -2.08 0.36
N LEU A 84 -17.78 -0.80 -0.07
CA LEU A 84 -16.82 0.23 0.35
C LEU A 84 -17.35 1.19 1.44
N CYS A 85 -18.51 0.89 2.02
CA CYS A 85 -19.08 1.65 3.13
C CYS A 85 -18.49 1.21 4.48
N CYS A 86 -18.05 2.18 5.29
CA CYS A 86 -17.49 1.93 6.63
C CYS A 86 -18.20 2.64 7.78
N HIS A 87 -19.22 3.48 7.50
CA HIS A 87 -19.90 4.31 8.50
C HIS A 87 -21.05 3.61 9.24
N HIS A 88 -21.48 2.45 8.76
CA HIS A 88 -22.59 1.69 9.34
C HIS A 88 -22.09 0.55 10.23
N PRO A 89 -22.85 0.17 11.29
CA PRO A 89 -22.55 -1.01 12.09
C PRO A 89 -22.40 -2.27 11.24
N ILE A 90 -21.35 -3.04 11.48
CA ILE A 90 -21.03 -4.24 10.71
C ILE A 90 -22.01 -5.35 11.08
N VAL A 91 -22.70 -5.92 10.09
CA VAL A 91 -23.56 -7.08 10.35
C VAL A 91 -22.70 -8.33 10.47
N MET A 92 -22.65 -8.91 11.67
CA MET A 92 -21.81 -10.06 12.01
C MET A 92 -22.60 -11.36 11.97
N GLN A 93 -22.06 -12.35 11.28
CA GLN A 93 -22.51 -13.74 11.34
C GLN A 93 -21.34 -14.60 11.78
N ILE A 94 -21.49 -15.27 12.93
CA ILE A 94 -20.45 -16.14 13.50
C ILE A 94 -20.95 -17.58 13.36
N GLU A 95 -20.17 -18.39 12.63
CA GLU A 95 -20.44 -19.80 12.43
C GLU A 95 -19.52 -20.63 13.33
N VAL A 96 -20.09 -21.61 14.04
CA VAL A 96 -19.35 -22.60 14.83
C VAL A 96 -19.24 -23.86 13.98
N LYS A 97 -18.03 -24.29 13.63
CA LYS A 97 -17.81 -25.55 12.89
C LYS A 97 -17.69 -26.71 13.90
N GLY A 98 -18.60 -27.68 13.83
CA GLY A 98 -18.55 -28.96 14.55
C GLY A 98 -19.87 -29.38 15.21
N ASP A 99 -19.96 -30.66 15.63
CA ASP A 99 -21.14 -31.25 16.30
C ASP A 99 -21.37 -30.74 17.74
N GLN A 100 -20.49 -29.88 18.26
CA GLN A 100 -20.66 -29.19 19.55
C GLN A 100 -21.43 -27.87 19.37
N ALA A 101 -22.60 -27.92 18.73
CA ALA A 101 -23.57 -26.83 18.70
C ALA A 101 -24.34 -26.72 20.04
N GLY A 102 -23.64 -26.93 21.16
CA GLY A 102 -24.15 -26.61 22.49
C GLY A 102 -24.12 -25.09 22.71
N ASP A 103 -24.83 -24.63 23.74
CA ASP A 103 -25.11 -23.23 24.11
C ASP A 103 -23.87 -22.42 24.56
N ASP A 104 -22.73 -22.59 23.88
CA ASP A 104 -21.46 -21.92 24.18
C ASP A 104 -21.50 -20.47 23.69
N GLN A 105 -22.06 -19.59 24.53
CA GLN A 105 -21.94 -18.13 24.38
C GLN A 105 -20.48 -17.74 24.14
N LEU A 106 -20.21 -17.01 23.05
CA LEU A 106 -18.90 -16.41 22.78
C LEU A 106 -18.46 -15.57 23.96
N THR A 107 -17.22 -15.78 24.42
CA THR A 107 -16.64 -14.93 25.47
C THR A 107 -16.53 -13.49 24.97
N ARG A 108 -16.55 -12.53 25.89
CA ARG A 108 -16.41 -11.11 25.53
C ARG A 108 -15.12 -10.85 24.73
N GLU A 109 -14.05 -11.56 25.04
CA GLU A 109 -12.75 -11.45 24.36
C GLU A 109 -12.82 -11.93 22.92
N GLU A 110 -13.43 -13.10 22.66
CA GLU A 110 -13.67 -13.60 21.30
C GLU A 110 -14.55 -12.64 20.49
N GLN A 111 -15.59 -12.07 21.11
CA GLN A 111 -16.45 -11.10 20.45
C GLN A 111 -15.66 -9.85 20.04
N GLN A 112 -14.79 -9.33 20.91
CA GLN A 112 -13.93 -8.17 20.62
C GLN A 112 -12.89 -8.50 19.54
N PHE A 113 -12.32 -9.71 19.56
CA PHE A 113 -11.36 -10.15 18.55
C PHE A 113 -11.97 -10.18 17.14
N TRP A 114 -13.08 -10.91 16.97
CA TRP A 114 -13.75 -11.02 15.67
C TRP A 114 -14.30 -9.68 15.17
N LEU A 115 -14.85 -8.88 16.08
CA LEU A 115 -15.29 -7.52 15.75
C LEU A 115 -14.11 -6.65 15.28
N GLY A 116 -12.94 -6.76 15.93
CA GLY A 116 -11.72 -6.06 15.54
C GLY A 116 -11.27 -6.37 14.10
N LEU A 117 -11.25 -7.65 13.71
CA LEU A 117 -10.88 -8.07 12.35
C LEU A 117 -11.84 -7.47 11.30
N LEU A 118 -13.14 -7.57 11.56
CA LEU A 118 -14.16 -7.07 10.65
C LEU A 118 -14.15 -5.53 10.56
N ILE A 119 -13.89 -4.84 11.68
CA ILE A 119 -13.71 -3.38 11.69
C ILE A 119 -12.53 -3.00 10.83
N LEU A 120 -11.38 -3.68 10.93
CA LEU A 120 -10.21 -3.38 10.10
C LEU A 120 -10.46 -3.61 8.62
N GLU A 121 -11.13 -4.69 8.23
CA GLU A 121 -11.60 -4.89 6.85
C GLU A 121 -12.46 -3.70 6.39
N SER A 122 -13.43 -3.30 7.22
CA SER A 122 -14.36 -2.22 6.92
C SER A 122 -13.65 -0.87 6.83
N ALA A 123 -12.73 -0.60 7.74
CA ALA A 123 -12.00 0.66 7.86
C ALA A 123 -11.05 0.87 6.67
N ALA A 124 -10.43 -0.22 6.18
CA ALA A 124 -9.57 -0.22 4.99
C ALA A 124 -10.31 0.20 3.71
N SER A 125 -11.66 0.12 3.68
CA SER A 125 -12.46 0.48 2.51
C SER A 125 -12.37 1.96 2.12
N SER A 126 -11.96 2.84 3.05
CA SER A 126 -11.86 4.28 2.83
C SER A 126 -10.96 4.63 1.63
N ILE A 127 -9.88 3.88 1.41
CA ILE A 127 -8.98 4.10 0.25
C ILE A 127 -9.71 3.82 -1.07
N GLY A 128 -10.39 2.68 -1.16
CA GLY A 128 -11.20 2.32 -2.33
C GLY A 128 -12.37 3.29 -2.55
N ARG A 129 -13.03 3.70 -1.46
CA ARG A 129 -14.12 4.69 -1.51
C ARG A 129 -13.62 6.03 -2.05
N GLY A 130 -12.45 6.50 -1.62
CA GLY A 130 -11.84 7.73 -2.13
C GLY A 130 -11.64 7.69 -3.65
N ALA A 131 -11.15 6.56 -4.19
CA ALA A 131 -10.97 6.39 -5.63
C ALA A 131 -12.31 6.39 -6.36
N MET A 132 -13.29 5.64 -5.85
CA MET A 132 -14.60 5.49 -6.48
C MET A 132 -15.41 6.79 -6.46
N THR A 133 -15.34 7.55 -5.36
CA THR A 133 -16.16 8.75 -5.14
C THR A 133 -15.48 10.05 -5.57
N LEU A 134 -14.31 9.97 -6.20
CA LEU A 134 -13.53 11.14 -6.64
C LEU A 134 -14.36 12.11 -7.50
N ASP A 135 -14.32 13.40 -7.16
CA ASP A 135 -15.01 14.50 -7.87
C ASP A 135 -16.54 14.25 -8.05
N THR A 136 -17.21 13.69 -7.03
CA THR A 136 -18.65 13.36 -7.07
C THR A 136 -19.54 14.34 -6.29
N GLN A 137 -19.06 14.91 -5.18
CA GLN A 137 -19.88 15.66 -4.22
C GLN A 137 -19.62 17.16 -4.28
N ASP A 138 -20.65 17.96 -4.54
CA ASP A 138 -20.59 19.44 -4.52
C ASP A 138 -21.13 20.08 -3.23
N ARG A 139 -21.57 19.24 -2.27
CA ARG A 139 -22.05 19.70 -0.97
C ARG A 139 -20.88 20.06 -0.04
N PRO A 140 -21.05 21.06 0.84
CA PRO A 140 -20.01 21.42 1.79
C PRO A 140 -19.83 20.34 2.86
N LEU A 141 -18.62 20.22 3.38
CA LEU A 141 -18.24 19.25 4.42
C LEU A 141 -18.73 19.69 5.80
N PHE A 142 -20.03 19.57 6.04
CA PHE A 142 -20.60 19.96 7.34
C PHE A 142 -20.57 18.86 8.39
N ASN A 143 -20.53 17.58 7.99
CA ASN A 143 -20.41 16.45 8.90
C ASN A 143 -19.64 15.31 8.22
N MET A 144 -18.42 15.03 8.65
CA MET A 144 -17.67 13.85 8.20
C MET A 144 -18.02 12.70 9.14
N GLU A 145 -18.73 11.71 8.61
CA GLU A 145 -19.10 10.51 9.35
C GLU A 145 -17.83 9.71 9.75
N GLU A 146 -17.82 9.19 10.97
CA GLU A 146 -16.73 8.39 11.53
C GLU A 146 -16.75 6.95 11.01
N VAL A 147 -15.60 6.28 11.05
CA VAL A 147 -15.54 4.84 10.80
C VAL A 147 -16.27 4.11 11.93
N SER A 148 -17.24 3.27 11.59
CA SER A 148 -18.01 2.53 12.59
C SER A 148 -17.13 1.53 13.33
N THR A 149 -17.07 1.68 14.65
CA THR A 149 -16.44 0.75 15.59
C THR A 149 -17.45 -0.21 16.24
N SER A 150 -18.64 -0.32 15.66
CA SER A 150 -19.72 -1.17 16.16
C SER A 150 -20.10 -2.28 15.17
N GLY A 151 -20.49 -3.43 15.73
CA GLY A 151 -21.04 -4.57 15.03
C GLY A 151 -22.42 -4.92 15.56
N ARG A 152 -23.24 -5.56 14.72
CA ARG A 152 -24.59 -6.04 15.05
C ARG A 152 -24.74 -7.48 14.62
N TYR A 153 -25.12 -8.37 15.53
CA TYR A 153 -25.35 -9.77 15.20
C TYR A 153 -26.54 -9.94 14.25
N SER A 154 -26.38 -10.80 13.24
CA SER A 154 -27.44 -11.11 12.28
C SER A 154 -28.64 -11.79 12.96
N SER A 155 -28.38 -12.73 13.87
CA SER A 155 -29.40 -13.54 14.57
C SER A 155 -30.18 -12.77 15.64
N SER A 156 -29.47 -12.17 16.61
CA SER A 156 -30.07 -11.51 17.77
C SER A 156 -30.33 -10.02 17.59
N ARG A 157 -29.76 -9.39 16.55
CA ARG A 157 -29.68 -7.93 16.36
C ARG A 157 -29.02 -7.16 17.51
N ALA A 158 -28.40 -7.85 18.48
CA ALA A 158 -27.64 -7.22 19.54
C ALA A 158 -26.44 -6.48 18.96
N THR A 159 -26.14 -5.30 19.52
CA THR A 159 -25.01 -4.45 19.09
C THR A 159 -23.86 -4.61 20.06
N VAL A 160 -22.66 -4.77 19.52
CA VAL A 160 -21.38 -4.80 20.25
C VAL A 160 -20.53 -3.66 19.73
N THR A 161 -19.93 -2.91 20.64
CA THR A 161 -18.98 -1.85 20.30
C THR A 161 -17.58 -2.29 20.72
N LEU A 162 -16.61 -1.97 19.88
CA LEU A 162 -15.21 -2.24 20.15
C LEU A 162 -14.74 -1.40 21.36
N SER A 163 -14.10 -2.03 22.32
CA SER A 163 -13.50 -1.35 23.46
C SER A 163 -12.26 -0.59 23.02
N SER A 164 -12.12 0.67 23.45
CA SER A 164 -10.95 1.50 23.15
C SER A 164 -9.65 0.96 23.76
N SER A 165 -9.74 0.12 24.79
CA SER A 165 -8.58 -0.46 25.49
C SER A 165 -8.00 -1.72 24.85
N THR A 166 -8.78 -2.44 24.03
CA THR A 166 -8.40 -3.74 23.48
C THR A 166 -8.48 -3.80 21.94
N GLY A 167 -9.00 -2.75 21.31
CA GLY A 167 -9.17 -2.66 19.87
C GLY A 167 -7.95 -2.05 19.14
N PRO A 168 -7.83 -2.29 17.82
CA PRO A 168 -6.81 -1.62 17.00
C PRO A 168 -6.96 -0.10 16.99
N SER A 169 -5.83 0.62 16.80
CA SER A 169 -5.86 2.08 16.63
C SER A 169 -6.63 2.47 15.38
N MET A 170 -7.45 3.51 15.50
CA MET A 170 -8.27 4.06 14.42
C MET A 170 -7.69 5.32 13.77
N ASP A 171 -6.50 5.76 14.18
CA ASP A 171 -5.86 6.99 13.70
C ASP A 171 -5.67 7.03 12.19
N TRP A 172 -4.92 6.06 11.64
CA TRP A 172 -4.70 5.97 10.19
C TRP A 172 -5.98 5.65 9.42
N PRO A 173 -6.85 4.71 9.85
CA PRO A 173 -8.14 4.53 9.20
C PRO A 173 -8.97 5.80 9.11
N GLU A 174 -8.98 6.63 10.16
CA GLU A 174 -9.65 7.93 10.15
C GLU A 174 -8.95 8.95 9.25
N PHE A 175 -7.62 8.92 9.17
CA PHE A 175 -6.88 9.68 8.15
C PHE A 175 -7.36 9.31 6.74
N HIS A 176 -7.41 8.02 6.40
CA HIS A 176 -7.88 7.60 5.07
C HIS A 176 -9.35 7.92 4.83
N ASN A 177 -10.19 7.86 5.88
CA ASN A 177 -11.58 8.29 5.84
C ASN A 177 -11.69 9.78 5.48
N GLY A 178 -10.89 10.63 6.14
CA GLY A 178 -10.75 12.05 5.84
C GLY A 178 -10.29 12.33 4.41
N VAL A 179 -9.26 11.62 3.93
CA VAL A 179 -8.79 11.75 2.55
C VAL A 179 -9.91 11.42 1.56
N ALA A 180 -10.67 10.36 1.80
CA ALA A 180 -11.79 9.99 0.94
C ALA A 180 -12.87 11.08 0.87
N PHE A 181 -13.17 11.75 1.99
CA PHE A 181 -14.06 12.92 1.99
C PHE A 181 -13.46 14.09 1.18
N GLY A 182 -12.18 14.39 1.36
CA GLY A 182 -11.48 15.43 0.60
C GLY A 182 -11.48 15.17 -0.90
N LEU A 183 -11.26 13.92 -1.31
CA LEU A 183 -11.28 13.48 -2.72
C LEU A 183 -12.69 13.48 -3.32
N ALA A 184 -13.73 13.22 -2.53
CA ALA A 184 -15.10 13.26 -3.01
C ALA A 184 -15.56 14.67 -3.35
N VAL A 185 -15.07 15.68 -2.62
CA VAL A 185 -15.53 17.05 -2.72
C VAL A 185 -15.01 17.79 -3.95
N ARG A 186 -15.92 18.54 -4.59
CA ARG A 186 -15.62 19.42 -5.71
C ARG A 186 -16.23 20.81 -5.53
N PRO A 187 -15.56 21.87 -6.01
CA PRO A 187 -16.15 23.20 -6.03
C PRO A 187 -17.45 23.26 -6.86
N PRO A 188 -18.42 24.09 -6.47
CA PRO A 188 -19.64 24.29 -7.23
C PRO A 188 -19.34 24.76 -8.66
N ARG A 189 -20.08 24.20 -9.62
CA ARG A 189 -20.05 24.60 -11.05
C ARG A 189 -18.66 24.50 -11.71
N GLY A 190 -17.75 23.67 -11.17
CA GLY A 190 -16.42 23.46 -11.76
C GLY A 190 -15.49 24.68 -11.68
N ARG A 191 -15.79 25.65 -10.80
CA ARG A 191 -14.88 26.78 -10.54
C ARG A 191 -13.64 26.30 -9.79
N ARG A 192 -12.53 27.06 -9.90
CA ARG A 192 -11.40 26.86 -8.98
C ARG A 192 -11.84 27.24 -7.55
N PRO A 193 -11.37 26.54 -6.52
CA PRO A 193 -11.64 26.94 -5.14
C PRO A 193 -11.01 28.30 -4.88
N ASP A 194 -11.71 29.17 -4.17
CA ASP A 194 -11.15 30.39 -3.60
C ASP A 194 -10.87 30.20 -2.11
N ARG A 195 -10.21 31.19 -1.50
CA ARG A 195 -9.88 31.18 -0.07
C ARG A 195 -11.12 31.03 0.81
N GLU A 196 -12.23 31.67 0.45
CA GLU A 196 -13.48 31.60 1.22
C GLU A 196 -14.08 30.20 1.18
N TRP A 197 -14.12 29.56 0.01
CA TRP A 197 -14.54 28.18 -0.14
C TRP A 197 -13.67 27.24 0.69
N PHE A 198 -12.35 27.41 0.64
CA PHE A 198 -11.42 26.56 1.38
C PHE A 198 -11.63 26.70 2.89
N ILE A 199 -11.64 27.94 3.40
CA ILE A 199 -11.87 28.21 4.82
C ILE A 199 -13.23 27.66 5.26
N ARG A 200 -14.29 27.83 4.46
CA ARG A 200 -15.63 27.32 4.80
C ARG A 200 -15.67 25.79 4.93
N ASN A 201 -14.94 25.06 4.07
CA ASN A 201 -14.87 23.60 4.15
C ASN A 201 -13.87 23.12 5.23
N MET A 202 -12.88 23.94 5.60
CA MET A 202 -11.93 23.65 6.69
C MET A 202 -12.41 24.11 8.08
N ARG A 203 -13.44 24.97 8.15
CA ARG A 203 -14.14 25.43 9.36
C ARG A 203 -15.08 24.38 9.97
N TRP A 204 -14.80 23.11 9.71
CA TRP A 204 -15.41 22.01 10.44
C TRP A 204 -15.34 22.29 11.95
N LYS A 205 -16.50 22.23 12.61
CA LYS A 205 -16.63 22.52 14.04
C LYS A 205 -15.87 21.45 14.80
N ARG A 206 -14.72 21.82 15.38
CA ARG A 206 -14.02 21.00 16.37
C ARG A 206 -14.99 20.66 17.50
N THR A 207 -15.49 19.45 17.52
CA THR A 207 -15.90 18.84 18.78
C THR A 207 -14.64 18.48 19.57
N SER A 208 -14.73 18.35 20.89
CA SER A 208 -13.61 17.93 21.73
C SER A 208 -13.09 16.52 21.37
N ASP A 209 -13.91 15.72 20.69
CA ASP A 209 -13.66 14.30 20.38
C ASP A 209 -13.19 14.07 18.93
N ASP A 210 -13.03 15.13 18.15
CA ASP A 210 -12.70 15.04 16.74
C ASP A 210 -11.25 14.56 16.49
N SER A 211 -11.10 13.42 15.79
CA SER A 211 -9.79 12.88 15.42
C SER A 211 -8.98 13.85 14.55
N CYS A 212 -7.83 14.29 15.06
CA CYS A 212 -6.89 15.14 14.33
C CYS A 212 -6.40 14.48 13.02
N PHE A 213 -6.34 13.14 12.98
CA PHE A 213 -6.00 12.38 11.78
C PHE A 213 -7.04 12.54 10.68
N ARG A 214 -8.34 12.53 11.01
CA ARG A 214 -9.42 12.76 10.02
C ARG A 214 -9.30 14.11 9.36
N ARG A 215 -9.01 15.16 10.13
CA ARG A 215 -8.75 16.52 9.62
C ARG A 215 -7.52 16.56 8.71
N ALA A 216 -6.41 15.96 9.13
CA ALA A 216 -5.21 15.86 8.32
C ALA A 216 -5.47 15.11 7.00
N GLY A 217 -6.28 14.04 7.05
CA GLY A 217 -6.73 13.31 5.88
C GLY A 217 -7.53 14.18 4.91
N LEU A 218 -8.52 14.92 5.43
CA LEU A 218 -9.30 15.86 4.64
C LEU A 218 -8.39 16.88 3.93
N LEU A 219 -7.48 17.48 4.67
CA LEU A 219 -6.49 18.43 4.17
C LEU A 219 -5.70 17.79 3.01
N MET A 220 -5.13 16.61 3.21
CA MET A 220 -4.40 15.88 2.17
C MET A 220 -5.27 15.63 0.93
N GLY A 221 -6.53 15.20 1.08
CA GLY A 221 -7.45 14.99 -0.04
C GLY A 221 -7.71 16.26 -0.87
N LEU A 222 -7.89 17.41 -0.23
CA LEU A 222 -8.01 18.71 -0.90
C LEU A 222 -6.71 19.10 -1.62
N GLY A 223 -5.55 18.81 -1.01
CA GLY A 223 -4.24 19.06 -1.60
C GLY A 223 -3.98 18.22 -2.85
N LEU A 224 -4.39 16.94 -2.84
CA LEU A 224 -4.27 16.03 -3.99
C LEU A 224 -5.17 16.44 -5.17
N HIS A 225 -6.30 17.12 -4.90
CA HIS A 225 -7.12 17.76 -5.93
C HIS A 225 -6.44 18.96 -6.60
N GLY A 226 -5.44 19.54 -5.95
CA GLY A 226 -4.81 20.78 -6.39
C GLY A 226 -5.43 22.04 -5.78
N TYR A 227 -6.13 21.94 -4.65
CA TYR A 227 -6.84 23.06 -4.03
C TYR A 227 -5.98 23.89 -3.04
N MET A 228 -4.71 23.55 -2.86
CA MET A 228 -3.77 24.29 -1.99
C MET A 228 -2.79 25.14 -2.78
N THR A 229 -3.34 25.98 -3.67
CA THR A 229 -2.53 26.99 -4.35
C THR A 229 -2.17 28.12 -3.38
N PRO A 230 -1.11 28.91 -3.63
CA PRO A 230 -0.59 29.89 -2.67
C PRO A 230 -1.57 31.02 -2.31
N ASP A 231 -2.55 31.28 -3.18
CA ASP A 231 -3.63 32.24 -2.98
C ASP A 231 -4.75 31.70 -2.08
N VAL A 232 -4.97 30.39 -2.08
CA VAL A 232 -6.02 29.70 -1.32
C VAL A 232 -5.51 29.29 0.07
N PHE A 233 -4.40 28.54 0.12
CA PHE A 233 -3.80 27.99 1.33
C PHE A 233 -2.42 28.62 1.56
N ARG A 234 -2.40 29.68 2.37
CA ARG A 234 -1.26 30.59 2.56
C ARG A 234 -0.27 30.03 3.61
N PRO A 235 0.98 30.53 3.63
CA PRO A 235 1.97 30.15 4.65
C PRO A 235 1.48 30.19 6.09
N ASP A 236 0.65 31.18 6.46
CA ASP A 236 0.08 31.28 7.79
C ASP A 236 -0.83 30.09 8.11
N ASP A 237 -1.58 29.61 7.11
CA ASP A 237 -2.45 28.43 7.26
C ASP A 237 -1.61 27.15 7.40
N TRP A 238 -0.43 27.07 6.75
CA TRP A 238 0.49 25.94 6.89
C TRP A 238 0.97 25.82 8.33
N LEU A 239 1.38 26.94 8.92
CA LEU A 239 1.91 27.00 10.28
C LEU A 239 0.84 26.63 11.31
N VAL A 240 -0.42 27.03 11.08
CA VAL A 240 -1.54 26.65 11.96
C VAL A 240 -1.75 25.14 11.95
N GLU A 241 -1.80 24.51 10.77
CA GLU A 241 -2.04 23.06 10.67
C GLU A 241 -0.83 22.23 11.14
N ILE A 242 0.40 22.68 10.89
CA ILE A 242 1.63 22.04 11.39
C ILE A 242 1.75 22.20 12.91
N GLY A 243 1.42 23.38 13.43
CA GLY A 243 1.44 23.69 14.86
C GLY A 243 0.47 22.85 15.69
N MET A 244 -0.49 22.15 15.07
CA MET A 244 -1.34 21.18 15.76
C MET A 244 -0.59 19.92 16.24
N GLY A 245 0.68 19.74 15.85
CA GLY A 245 1.62 18.83 16.51
C GLY A 245 1.57 17.36 16.12
N ASN A 246 0.70 16.95 15.20
CA ASN A 246 0.64 15.56 14.73
C ASN A 246 1.40 15.40 13.39
N CYS A 247 2.20 14.34 13.26
CA CYS A 247 2.90 13.96 12.04
C CYS A 247 1.97 13.79 10.83
N ALA A 248 0.72 13.35 11.03
CA ALA A 248 -0.27 13.24 9.97
C ALA A 248 -0.59 14.60 9.33
N SER A 249 -0.74 15.65 10.14
CA SER A 249 -0.99 17.02 9.66
C SER A 249 0.21 17.54 8.88
N ILE A 250 1.43 17.31 9.36
CA ILE A 250 2.66 17.69 8.66
C ILE A 250 2.74 16.99 7.30
N CYS A 251 2.50 15.68 7.26
CA CYS A 251 2.50 14.91 6.01
C CYS A 251 1.44 15.40 5.02
N ALA A 252 0.24 15.70 5.51
CA ALA A 252 -0.87 16.22 4.72
C ALA A 252 -0.54 17.59 4.11
N VAL A 253 0.05 18.50 4.89
CA VAL A 253 0.49 19.81 4.40
C VAL A 253 1.61 19.66 3.36
N LEU A 254 2.65 18.88 3.65
CA LEU A 254 3.79 18.69 2.76
C LEU A 254 3.36 18.15 1.39
N LEU A 255 2.64 17.01 1.39
CA LEU A 255 2.21 16.39 0.14
C LEU A 255 1.08 17.16 -0.54
N GLY A 256 0.16 17.75 0.22
CA GLY A 256 -0.94 18.54 -0.33
C GLY A 256 -0.48 19.81 -1.02
N VAL A 257 0.45 20.55 -0.40
CA VAL A 257 1.10 21.73 -1.00
C VAL A 257 1.94 21.30 -2.21
N GLY A 258 2.75 20.23 -2.08
CA GLY A 258 3.54 19.71 -3.19
C GLY A 258 2.70 19.29 -4.41
N ALA A 259 1.60 18.57 -4.16
CA ALA A 259 0.65 18.13 -5.19
C ALA A 259 -0.11 19.28 -5.86
N SER A 260 -0.45 20.33 -5.11
CA SER A 260 -1.13 21.52 -5.66
C SER A 260 -0.23 22.43 -6.47
N ASN A 261 1.09 22.29 -6.33
CA ASN A 261 2.08 23.18 -6.91
C ASN A 261 3.12 22.42 -7.76
N ILE A 262 2.73 21.31 -8.38
CA ILE A 262 3.61 20.46 -9.19
C ILE A 262 4.34 21.28 -10.27
N GLY A 263 5.67 21.17 -10.29
CA GLY A 263 6.54 21.85 -11.26
C GLY A 263 6.71 23.36 -11.04
N SER A 264 6.04 23.97 -10.05
CA SER A 264 6.11 25.42 -9.80
C SER A 264 7.47 25.89 -9.29
N ARG A 265 8.19 25.03 -8.56
CA ARG A 265 9.37 25.38 -7.75
C ARG A 265 9.14 26.60 -6.83
N ASP A 266 7.92 26.73 -6.28
CA ASP A 266 7.64 27.80 -5.31
C ASP A 266 8.64 27.76 -4.14
N LEU A 267 9.33 28.88 -3.92
CA LEU A 267 10.41 28.95 -2.94
C LEU A 267 9.91 28.74 -1.51
N LYS A 268 8.68 29.18 -1.20
CA LYS A 268 8.10 29.00 0.14
C LYS A 268 7.75 27.53 0.38
N ALA A 269 7.11 26.88 -0.59
CA ALA A 269 6.83 25.45 -0.54
C ALA A 269 8.11 24.60 -0.47
N CYS A 270 9.14 24.90 -1.27
CA CYS A 270 10.42 24.18 -1.19
C CYS A 270 11.07 24.34 0.19
N ARG A 271 11.10 25.56 0.75
CA ARG A 271 11.64 25.82 2.10
C ARG A 271 10.89 25.04 3.18
N LEU A 272 9.56 24.99 3.08
CA LEU A 272 8.75 24.17 3.97
C LEU A 272 9.18 22.69 3.91
N CYS A 273 9.35 22.12 2.71
CA CYS A 273 9.79 20.74 2.59
C CYS A 273 11.20 20.52 3.15
N TYR A 274 12.16 21.41 2.84
CA TYR A 274 13.54 21.31 3.35
C TYR A 274 13.61 21.35 4.88
N LEU A 275 12.79 22.18 5.53
CA LEU A 275 12.69 22.24 7.00
C LEU A 275 12.30 20.89 7.61
N HIS A 276 11.49 20.12 6.90
CA HIS A 276 11.01 18.80 7.33
C HIS A 276 11.81 17.62 6.73
N THR A 277 12.89 17.91 6.00
CA THR A 277 13.84 16.92 5.46
C THR A 277 15.28 17.30 5.79
N PRO A 278 15.70 17.23 7.08
CA PRO A 278 17.00 17.72 7.51
C PRO A 278 18.18 17.03 6.80
N ALA A 279 18.04 15.74 6.45
CA ALA A 279 19.05 15.01 5.67
C ALA A 279 19.29 15.61 4.27
N LEU A 280 18.23 16.14 3.62
CA LEU A 280 18.37 16.88 2.35
C LEU A 280 18.88 18.31 2.55
N ALA A 281 18.64 18.90 3.73
CA ALA A 281 19.17 20.21 4.09
C ALA A 281 20.65 20.17 4.52
N GLY A 282 21.28 18.98 4.56
CA GLY A 282 22.66 18.80 5.00
C GLY A 282 22.83 18.73 6.53
N GLN A 283 21.73 18.63 7.28
CA GLN A 283 21.69 18.55 8.74
C GLN A 283 21.47 17.09 9.19
N VAL A 284 22.38 16.20 8.79
CA VAL A 284 22.26 14.76 9.08
C VAL A 284 22.28 14.47 10.60
N ASP A 285 22.97 15.29 11.39
CA ASP A 285 23.01 15.15 12.86
C ASP A 285 21.67 15.43 13.55
N GLN A 286 20.70 16.04 12.85
CA GLN A 286 19.35 16.34 13.35
C GLN A 286 18.31 15.28 12.97
N SER A 287 18.67 14.22 12.24
CA SER A 287 17.80 13.06 12.06
C SER A 287 17.87 12.15 13.29
N THR A 288 16.86 12.22 14.15
CA THR A 288 16.77 11.49 15.43
C THR A 288 16.42 10.00 15.25
N GLY A 289 16.49 9.46 14.02
CA GLY A 289 16.18 8.04 13.71
C GLY A 289 14.74 7.59 14.01
N SER A 290 13.85 8.49 14.45
CA SER A 290 12.47 8.15 14.82
C SER A 290 11.63 7.81 13.59
N SER A 291 10.79 6.77 13.68
CA SER A 291 9.84 6.39 12.62
C SER A 291 8.94 7.56 12.21
N THR A 292 8.46 8.34 13.17
CA THR A 292 7.65 9.54 12.92
C THR A 292 8.40 10.59 12.10
N GLN A 293 9.69 10.80 12.38
CA GLN A 293 10.51 11.73 11.60
C GLN A 293 10.75 11.18 10.19
N THR A 294 11.09 9.90 10.05
CA THR A 294 11.32 9.28 8.74
C THR A 294 10.07 9.33 7.86
N LEU A 295 8.87 9.19 8.44
CA LEU A 295 7.60 9.36 7.73
C LEU A 295 7.47 10.78 7.14
N VAL A 296 7.69 11.80 7.97
CA VAL A 296 7.64 13.20 7.58
C VAL A 296 8.69 13.49 6.49
N GLN A 297 9.89 12.92 6.63
CA GLN A 297 10.94 13.03 5.63
C GLN A 297 10.53 12.40 4.30
N CYS A 298 9.96 11.18 4.29
CA CYS A 298 9.45 10.54 3.07
C CYS A 298 8.45 11.46 2.33
N CYS A 299 7.51 12.05 3.07
CA CYS A 299 6.52 12.97 2.53
C CYS A 299 7.15 14.25 1.97
N GLY A 300 8.12 14.83 2.68
CA GLY A 300 8.88 16.00 2.22
C GLY A 300 9.71 15.73 0.98
N VAL A 301 10.36 14.56 0.87
CA VAL A 301 11.13 14.14 -0.31
C VAL A 301 10.24 14.02 -1.54
N VAL A 302 9.10 13.32 -1.42
CA VAL A 302 8.15 13.20 -2.54
C VAL A 302 7.58 14.57 -2.91
N ALA A 303 7.23 15.41 -1.93
CA ALA A 303 6.76 16.78 -2.18
C ALA A 303 7.80 17.64 -2.92
N LEU A 304 9.09 17.55 -2.58
CA LEU A 304 10.17 18.20 -3.33
C LEU A 304 10.25 17.67 -4.76
N GLY A 305 10.14 16.35 -4.96
CA GLY A 305 10.07 15.73 -6.29
C GLY A 305 8.91 16.26 -7.14
N LEU A 306 7.73 16.45 -6.53
CA LEU A 306 6.56 17.04 -7.17
C LEU A 306 6.78 18.52 -7.54
N LEU A 307 7.30 19.33 -6.62
CA LEU A 307 7.62 20.75 -6.87
C LEU A 307 8.67 20.94 -7.96
N HIS A 308 9.64 20.02 -8.03
CA HIS A 308 10.72 20.01 -9.01
C HIS A 308 10.44 19.14 -10.24
N TYR A 309 9.19 18.72 -10.44
CA TYR A 309 8.81 17.88 -11.58
C TYR A 309 9.28 18.48 -12.92
N LYS A 310 10.05 17.70 -13.70
CA LYS A 310 10.65 18.10 -14.99
C LYS A 310 11.63 19.29 -14.93
N SER A 311 12.14 19.64 -13.76
CA SER A 311 13.03 20.80 -13.61
C SER A 311 14.49 20.54 -14.01
N ALA A 312 14.93 19.28 -14.06
CA ALA A 312 16.34 18.89 -14.22
C ALA A 312 17.28 19.63 -13.25
N HIS A 313 16.82 19.84 -12.00
CA HIS A 313 17.59 20.57 -11.00
C HIS A 313 18.75 19.70 -10.46
N VAL A 314 19.95 19.93 -10.99
CA VAL A 314 21.16 19.13 -10.72
C VAL A 314 21.46 19.03 -9.22
N THR A 315 21.46 20.14 -8.48
CA THR A 315 21.78 20.14 -7.04
C THR A 315 20.82 19.29 -6.23
N LEU A 316 19.52 19.33 -6.54
CA LEU A 316 18.53 18.50 -5.85
C LEU A 316 18.81 17.02 -6.14
N ALA A 317 19.04 16.69 -7.41
CA ALA A 317 19.33 15.32 -7.82
C ALA A 317 20.62 14.78 -7.19
N THR A 318 21.69 15.57 -7.12
CA THR A 318 22.93 15.19 -6.43
C THR A 318 22.69 14.94 -4.94
N THR A 319 21.92 15.79 -4.26
CA THR A 319 21.58 15.58 -2.85
C THR A 319 20.72 14.33 -2.63
N LEU A 320 19.75 14.07 -3.52
CA LEU A 320 18.91 12.87 -3.49
C LEU A 320 19.76 11.59 -3.64
N LEU A 321 20.68 11.56 -4.61
CA LEU A 321 21.59 10.42 -4.81
C LEU A 321 22.55 10.24 -3.63
N LYS A 322 23.09 11.33 -3.08
CA LYS A 322 23.89 11.28 -1.86
C LYS A 322 23.13 10.64 -0.70
N ASN A 323 21.88 11.09 -0.46
CA ASN A 323 21.03 10.52 0.58
C ASN A 323 20.68 9.04 0.33
N LEU A 324 20.56 8.65 -0.94
CA LEU A 324 20.28 7.27 -1.33
C LEU A 324 21.49 6.36 -1.09
N ARG A 325 22.72 6.88 -1.21
CA ARG A 325 23.96 6.17 -0.86
C ARG A 325 24.16 6.09 0.66
N ASP A 326 23.84 7.15 1.38
CA ASP A 326 24.02 7.26 2.83
C ASP A 326 22.78 6.75 3.61
N LEU A 327 21.93 5.93 3.00
CA LEU A 327 20.62 5.53 3.53
C LEU A 327 20.71 4.87 4.91
N GLY A 328 21.71 4.01 5.11
CA GLY A 328 21.98 3.35 6.38
C GLY A 328 22.40 4.31 7.49
N SER A 329 23.19 5.34 7.13
CA SER A 329 23.63 6.39 8.07
C SER A 329 22.49 7.33 8.47
N ILE A 330 21.67 7.76 7.51
CA ILE A 330 20.58 8.74 7.75
C ILE A 330 19.44 8.16 8.60
N THR A 331 19.14 6.88 8.42
CA THR A 331 18.01 6.23 9.09
C THR A 331 18.36 5.65 10.46
N GLY A 332 19.64 5.73 10.87
CA GLY A 332 20.13 5.32 12.18
C GLY A 332 19.96 3.83 12.48
N GLY A 333 20.98 3.01 12.19
CA GLY A 333 21.04 1.64 12.73
C GLY A 333 22.23 0.82 12.22
N SER A 334 22.92 0.13 13.15
CA SER A 334 23.74 -1.06 12.87
C SER A 334 22.87 -2.18 12.29
N ASP A 335 23.49 -3.10 11.56
CA ASP A 335 22.83 -4.17 10.79
C ASP A 335 21.91 -5.12 11.59
N GLU A 336 21.91 -5.03 12.93
CA GLU A 336 21.28 -5.99 13.84
C GLU A 336 19.85 -5.63 14.29
N CYS A 337 19.34 -4.44 13.98
CA CYS A 337 17.98 -4.08 14.36
C CYS A 337 17.23 -3.53 13.14
N GLY A 338 16.08 -4.11 12.80
CA GLY A 338 15.27 -3.69 11.66
C GLY A 338 14.61 -2.31 11.87
N VAL A 339 15.41 -1.24 11.91
CA VAL A 339 14.98 0.12 12.22
C VAL A 339 14.13 0.69 11.07
N GLY A 340 13.05 1.38 11.45
CA GLY A 340 11.88 1.67 10.63
C GLY A 340 12.07 2.55 9.40
N LEU A 341 11.14 2.41 8.45
CA LEU A 341 10.90 3.24 7.27
C LEU A 341 12.06 3.40 6.26
N ARG A 342 13.25 2.83 6.48
CA ARG A 342 14.40 2.92 5.54
C ARG A 342 14.04 2.53 4.10
N PRO A 343 13.41 1.36 3.83
CA PRO A 343 12.96 1.03 2.49
C PRO A 343 12.01 2.08 1.88
N ALA A 344 11.10 2.62 2.69
CA ALA A 344 10.14 3.62 2.22
C ALA A 344 10.82 4.97 1.91
N TYR A 345 11.81 5.38 2.71
CA TYR A 345 12.61 6.58 2.46
C TYR A 345 13.44 6.43 1.20
N GLY A 346 14.09 5.28 1.01
CA GLY A 346 14.81 4.96 -0.21
C GLY A 346 13.92 5.09 -1.45
N VAL A 347 12.75 4.42 -1.47
CA VAL A 347 11.81 4.50 -2.60
C VAL A 347 11.34 5.93 -2.84
N SER A 348 11.12 6.71 -1.77
CA SER A 348 10.77 8.14 -1.88
C SER A 348 11.86 8.94 -2.59
N LEU A 349 13.14 8.72 -2.25
CA LEU A 349 14.30 9.35 -2.90
C LEU A 349 14.39 8.99 -4.39
N GLY A 350 14.26 7.70 -4.71
CA GLY A 350 14.32 7.21 -6.09
C GLY A 350 13.21 7.79 -6.98
N VAL A 351 11.98 7.86 -6.44
CA VAL A 351 10.85 8.46 -7.17
C VAL A 351 11.00 9.98 -7.29
N ALA A 352 11.42 10.69 -6.24
CA ALA A 352 11.66 12.12 -6.31
C ALA A 352 12.75 12.48 -7.33
N PHE A 353 13.81 11.68 -7.41
CA PHE A 353 14.88 11.82 -8.41
C PHE A 353 14.33 11.63 -9.83
N ALA A 354 13.53 10.58 -10.04
CA ALA A 354 12.90 10.31 -11.33
C ALA A 354 11.91 11.41 -11.75
N LEU A 355 11.14 11.97 -10.81
CA LEU A 355 10.23 13.09 -11.07
C LEU A 355 10.99 14.37 -11.49
N ALA A 356 12.12 14.67 -10.84
CA ALA A 356 12.92 15.85 -11.16
C ALA A 356 13.48 15.82 -12.59
N TYR A 357 13.81 14.63 -13.10
CA TYR A 357 14.34 14.39 -14.44
C TYR A 357 13.32 13.76 -15.41
N ALA A 358 12.03 13.76 -15.06
CA ALA A 358 11.00 13.22 -15.91
C ALA A 358 11.01 13.90 -17.30
N ASP A 359 11.04 13.10 -18.36
CA ASP A 359 11.12 13.54 -19.75
C ASP A 359 12.31 14.49 -20.06
N LYS A 360 13.38 14.42 -19.27
CA LYS A 360 14.63 15.19 -19.45
C LYS A 360 15.82 14.25 -19.62
N PRO A 361 16.86 14.65 -20.38
CA PRO A 361 18.10 13.88 -20.45
C PRO A 361 18.81 13.89 -19.10
N LEU A 362 19.31 12.73 -18.68
CA LEU A 362 20.10 12.59 -17.47
C LEU A 362 21.58 12.82 -17.78
N PRO A 363 22.29 13.72 -17.06
CA PRO A 363 23.73 13.85 -17.15
C PRO A 363 24.46 12.53 -16.85
N ARG A 364 25.50 12.21 -17.61
CA ARG A 364 26.25 10.93 -17.48
C ARG A 364 26.75 10.66 -16.07
N ASN A 365 27.22 11.69 -15.36
CA ASN A 365 27.68 11.54 -13.98
C ASN A 365 26.56 11.10 -13.02
N LEU A 366 25.35 11.64 -13.19
CA LEU A 366 24.18 11.25 -12.38
C LEU A 366 23.68 9.86 -12.79
N GLU A 367 23.77 9.52 -14.08
CA GLU A 367 23.43 8.20 -14.61
C GLU A 367 24.36 7.11 -14.04
N ASP A 368 25.67 7.33 -14.09
CA ASP A 368 26.64 6.38 -13.56
C ASP A 368 26.49 6.23 -12.03
N GLU A 369 26.13 7.32 -11.33
CA GLU A 369 25.89 7.29 -9.88
C GLU A 369 24.63 6.51 -9.49
N ILE A 370 23.49 6.70 -10.18
CA ILE A 370 22.28 5.89 -9.91
C ILE A 370 22.49 4.42 -10.27
N MET A 371 23.24 4.13 -11.35
CA MET A 371 23.61 2.76 -11.70
C MET A 371 24.51 2.13 -10.64
N ALA A 372 25.44 2.88 -10.04
CA ALA A 372 26.28 2.37 -8.96
C ALA A 372 25.44 1.95 -7.73
N CYS A 373 24.38 2.70 -7.41
CA CYS A 373 23.48 2.38 -6.28
C CYS A 373 22.75 1.02 -6.45
N THR A 374 22.61 0.50 -7.68
CA THR A 374 22.00 -0.83 -7.92
C THR A 374 22.81 -2.00 -7.35
N LYS A 375 24.10 -1.78 -7.08
CA LYS A 375 25.03 -2.79 -6.55
C LYS A 375 24.96 -2.92 -5.03
N ASP A 376 24.51 -1.88 -4.34
CA ASP A 376 24.40 -1.84 -2.90
C ASP A 376 23.06 -2.42 -2.41
N ILE A 377 23.07 -3.10 -1.26
CA ILE A 377 21.91 -3.87 -0.79
C ILE A 377 20.74 -2.94 -0.44
N ASP A 378 21.02 -1.85 0.29
CA ASP A 378 20.01 -0.94 0.81
C ASP A 378 19.47 0.01 -0.26
N SER A 379 20.34 0.46 -1.17
CA SER A 379 20.01 1.43 -2.20
C SER A 379 19.61 0.83 -3.56
N SER A 380 19.71 -0.50 -3.73
CA SER A 380 19.38 -1.14 -5.01
C SER A 380 17.91 -1.02 -5.43
N VAL A 381 16.97 -1.30 -4.53
CA VAL A 381 15.53 -1.22 -4.81
C VAL A 381 15.12 0.17 -5.30
N PRO A 382 15.45 1.27 -4.59
CA PRO A 382 15.06 2.60 -5.07
C PRO A 382 15.79 3.01 -6.36
N ALA A 383 17.02 2.53 -6.57
CA ALA A 383 17.72 2.73 -7.83
C ALA A 383 17.01 2.06 -9.01
N TYR A 384 16.53 0.82 -8.85
CA TYR A 384 15.74 0.15 -9.89
C TYR A 384 14.44 0.89 -10.21
N VAL A 385 13.73 1.37 -9.17
CA VAL A 385 12.51 2.17 -9.36
C VAL A 385 12.82 3.43 -10.16
N ALA A 386 13.88 4.16 -9.79
CA ALA A 386 14.29 5.36 -10.49
C ALA A 386 14.63 5.09 -11.96
N LEU A 387 15.44 4.05 -12.24
CA LEU A 387 15.83 3.65 -13.59
C LEU A 387 14.61 3.27 -14.44
N GLY A 388 13.68 2.47 -13.89
CA GLY A 388 12.45 2.08 -14.57
C GLY A 388 11.59 3.28 -14.98
N LEU A 389 11.49 4.29 -14.12
CA LEU A 389 10.75 5.53 -14.41
C LEU A 389 11.47 6.44 -15.42
N LEU A 390 12.80 6.59 -15.30
CA LEU A 390 13.61 7.46 -16.15
C LEU A 390 13.80 6.93 -17.58
N TYR A 391 13.89 5.61 -17.72
CA TYR A 391 14.14 4.92 -19.00
C TYR A 391 12.91 4.19 -19.55
N TYR A 392 11.73 4.49 -19.01
CA TYR A 392 10.47 3.98 -19.53
C TYR A 392 10.37 4.09 -21.06
N GLY A 393 10.14 2.95 -21.71
CA GLY A 393 9.96 2.85 -23.17
C GLY A 393 11.18 3.24 -24.02
N LYS A 394 12.37 3.38 -23.43
CA LYS A 394 13.59 3.75 -24.17
C LYS A 394 14.39 2.54 -24.68
N ALA A 395 14.16 1.35 -24.13
CA ALA A 395 14.92 0.13 -24.45
C ALA A 395 16.46 0.32 -24.44
N ASP A 396 16.96 1.11 -23.49
CA ASP A 396 18.39 1.42 -23.37
C ASP A 396 19.17 0.16 -22.94
N SER A 397 20.10 -0.29 -23.79
CA SER A 397 20.86 -1.53 -23.57
C SER A 397 21.74 -1.48 -22.31
N ARG A 398 22.29 -0.31 -21.96
CA ARG A 398 23.14 -0.12 -20.78
C ARG A 398 22.32 -0.29 -19.50
N VAL A 399 21.11 0.28 -19.50
CA VAL A 399 20.18 0.14 -18.39
C VAL A 399 19.62 -1.28 -18.30
N LEU A 400 19.30 -1.91 -19.43
CA LEU A 400 18.80 -3.29 -19.46
C LEU A 400 19.85 -4.30 -18.97
N GLU A 401 21.13 -4.06 -19.21
CA GLU A 401 22.22 -4.87 -18.64
C GLU A 401 22.24 -4.81 -17.11
N VAL A 402 21.99 -3.63 -16.53
CA VAL A 402 21.86 -3.45 -15.07
C VAL A 402 20.58 -4.11 -14.53
N LEU A 403 19.48 -4.07 -15.30
CA LEU A 403 18.18 -4.63 -14.94
C LEU A 403 18.01 -6.11 -15.29
N GLN A 404 19.10 -6.79 -15.64
CA GLN A 404 19.03 -8.16 -16.12
C GLN A 404 18.49 -9.12 -15.05
N LEU A 405 17.47 -9.90 -15.43
CA LEU A 405 16.94 -11.00 -14.60
C LEU A 405 17.98 -12.13 -14.41
N PRO A 406 17.90 -12.89 -13.31
CA PRO A 406 18.93 -13.85 -12.96
C PRO A 406 18.92 -15.02 -13.95
N ARG A 407 20.07 -15.35 -14.54
CA ARG A 407 20.22 -16.49 -15.46
C ARG A 407 20.59 -17.78 -14.74
N THR A 408 21.09 -17.70 -13.51
CA THR A 408 21.50 -18.85 -12.71
C THR A 408 20.97 -18.75 -11.28
N ARG A 409 20.80 -19.90 -10.62
CA ARG A 409 20.43 -19.98 -9.20
C ARG A 409 21.39 -19.18 -8.30
N HIS A 410 22.68 -19.22 -8.61
CA HIS A 410 23.68 -18.44 -7.86
C HIS A 410 23.41 -16.93 -7.95
N GLN A 411 23.02 -16.40 -9.11
CA GLN A 411 22.67 -14.98 -9.25
C GLN A 411 21.38 -14.64 -8.48
N LEU A 412 20.41 -15.55 -8.50
CA LEU A 412 19.15 -15.39 -7.75
C LEU A 412 19.40 -15.18 -6.25
N CYS A 413 20.24 -16.04 -5.66
CA CYS A 413 20.54 -16.03 -4.22
C CYS A 413 21.38 -14.83 -3.74
N ARG A 414 21.92 -13.99 -4.66
CA ARG A 414 22.68 -12.79 -4.28
C ARG A 414 21.80 -11.65 -3.75
N ARG A 415 20.50 -11.70 -3.96
CA ARG A 415 19.56 -10.64 -3.59
C ARG A 415 18.35 -11.24 -2.86
N ARG A 416 17.72 -10.44 -2.00
CA ARG A 416 16.46 -10.82 -1.34
C ARG A 416 15.36 -11.03 -2.40
N PRO A 417 14.43 -11.99 -2.23
CA PRO A 417 13.36 -12.29 -3.20
C PRO A 417 12.53 -11.06 -3.61
N ASN A 418 12.21 -10.20 -2.66
CA ASN A 418 11.43 -8.98 -2.91
C ASN A 418 12.17 -7.93 -3.76
N CYS A 419 13.51 -7.91 -3.78
CA CYS A 419 14.26 -7.01 -4.68
C CYS A 419 14.00 -7.34 -6.15
N TRP A 420 13.76 -8.62 -6.47
CA TRP A 420 13.46 -9.04 -7.83
C TRP A 420 12.11 -8.52 -8.33
N PHE A 421 11.18 -8.15 -7.44
CA PHE A 421 9.99 -7.41 -7.82
C PHE A 421 10.35 -6.07 -8.46
N ALA A 422 11.22 -5.28 -7.82
CA ALA A 422 11.62 -3.96 -8.31
C ALA A 422 12.38 -4.05 -9.65
N VAL A 423 13.28 -5.04 -9.76
CA VAL A 423 14.00 -5.33 -11.02
C VAL A 423 13.01 -5.68 -12.13
N ALA A 424 12.05 -6.58 -11.87
CA ALA A 424 11.07 -7.02 -12.86
C ALA A 424 10.12 -5.88 -13.31
N VAL A 425 9.68 -5.01 -12.39
CA VAL A 425 8.93 -3.80 -12.72
C VAL A 425 9.75 -2.91 -13.65
N ALA A 426 10.98 -2.57 -13.24
CA ALA A 426 11.84 -1.67 -13.99
C ALA A 426 12.20 -2.23 -15.37
N HIS A 427 12.59 -3.50 -15.45
CA HIS A 427 12.92 -4.17 -16.70
C HIS A 427 11.74 -4.13 -17.68
N THR A 428 10.54 -4.51 -17.22
CA THR A 428 9.34 -4.51 -18.06
C THR A 428 8.96 -3.10 -18.54
N MET A 429 9.16 -2.08 -17.70
CA MET A 429 8.91 -0.68 -18.07
C MET A 429 9.92 -0.15 -19.09
N VAL A 430 11.20 -0.52 -18.98
CA VAL A 430 12.25 -0.08 -19.92
C VAL A 430 12.14 -0.80 -21.25
N GLN A 431 11.92 -2.11 -21.21
CA GLN A 431 11.80 -2.97 -22.38
C GLN A 431 10.46 -2.76 -23.12
N GLY A 432 9.37 -2.50 -22.40
CA GLY A 432 8.02 -2.34 -22.95
C GLY A 432 7.23 -3.64 -23.10
N GLU A 433 7.85 -4.79 -22.84
CA GLU A 433 7.24 -6.12 -22.86
C GLU A 433 7.67 -6.93 -21.63
N VAL A 434 6.87 -7.94 -21.30
CA VAL A 434 7.18 -8.85 -20.20
C VAL A 434 8.29 -9.80 -20.66
N PRO A 435 9.43 -9.84 -19.95
CA PRO A 435 10.54 -10.73 -20.29
C PRO A 435 10.20 -12.19 -20.07
N ASP A 436 10.94 -13.07 -20.74
CA ASP A 436 10.92 -14.49 -20.45
C ASP A 436 11.51 -14.74 -19.05
N LEU A 437 10.68 -15.29 -18.16
CA LEU A 437 11.12 -15.66 -16.83
C LEU A 437 12.04 -16.89 -16.92
N PRO A 438 13.09 -16.98 -16.09
CA PRO A 438 14.04 -18.08 -16.17
C PRO A 438 13.37 -19.45 -15.99
N SER A 439 13.79 -20.45 -16.76
CA SER A 439 13.17 -21.79 -16.77
C SER A 439 13.17 -22.49 -15.40
N PHE A 440 14.24 -22.31 -14.62
CA PHE A 440 14.34 -22.84 -13.25
C PHE A 440 13.29 -22.23 -12.31
N VAL A 441 12.88 -20.99 -12.56
CA VAL A 441 11.83 -20.28 -11.82
C VAL A 441 10.44 -20.70 -12.28
N GLY A 442 10.26 -20.91 -13.59
CA GLY A 442 9.00 -21.35 -14.20
C GLY A 442 8.57 -22.76 -13.80
N GLY A 443 9.54 -23.68 -13.64
CA GLY A 443 9.30 -25.08 -13.27
C GLY A 443 8.96 -25.31 -11.80
N CYS A 444 9.32 -24.41 -10.88
CA CYS A 444 9.08 -24.57 -9.43
C CYS A 444 7.58 -24.69 -9.09
N ARG A 445 6.69 -24.08 -9.88
CA ARG A 445 5.25 -24.04 -9.61
C ARG A 445 4.54 -25.36 -9.86
N GLU A 446 4.97 -26.08 -10.90
CA GLU A 446 4.41 -27.37 -11.29
C GLU A 446 5.14 -28.52 -10.58
N LYS A 447 6.45 -28.39 -10.37
CA LYS A 447 7.26 -29.36 -9.61
C LYS A 447 6.90 -29.43 -8.13
N TYR A 448 6.51 -28.32 -7.49
CA TYR A 448 6.01 -28.33 -6.11
C TYR A 448 4.85 -29.32 -5.90
N ARG A 449 4.03 -29.57 -6.93
CA ARG A 449 2.92 -30.53 -6.89
C ARG A 449 3.36 -31.98 -7.18
N ALA A 450 4.45 -32.17 -7.92
CA ALA A 450 4.85 -33.46 -8.48
C ALA A 450 5.94 -34.18 -7.67
N THR A 451 6.77 -33.44 -6.93
CA THR A 451 7.90 -33.98 -6.15
C THR A 451 7.80 -33.50 -4.70
N ALA A 452 6.81 -34.01 -3.96
CA ALA A 452 6.81 -33.93 -2.50
C ALA A 452 7.94 -34.84 -1.97
N GLY A 453 9.12 -34.28 -1.69
CA GLY A 453 10.24 -35.01 -1.11
C GLY A 453 11.63 -34.76 -1.71
N GLU A 454 11.77 -33.90 -2.73
CA GLU A 454 13.08 -33.42 -3.17
C GLU A 454 13.21 -31.93 -2.87
N SER A 455 14.22 -31.55 -2.11
CA SER A 455 14.50 -30.20 -1.62
C SER A 455 14.71 -29.21 -2.77
N SER A 456 13.62 -28.60 -3.22
CA SER A 456 13.63 -27.41 -4.09
C SER A 456 13.43 -26.17 -3.22
N PRO A 457 14.21 -25.10 -3.41
CA PRO A 457 14.48 -24.11 -2.38
C PRO A 457 13.37 -23.07 -2.37
N PHE A 458 12.68 -22.94 -1.23
CA PHE A 458 11.70 -21.89 -0.91
C PHE A 458 11.98 -20.51 -1.56
N VAL A 459 13.24 -20.06 -1.53
CA VAL A 459 13.73 -18.81 -2.11
C VAL A 459 13.45 -18.68 -3.62
N GLU A 460 13.53 -19.78 -4.37
CA GLU A 460 13.27 -19.80 -5.82
C GLU A 460 11.79 -19.58 -6.12
N ALA A 461 10.90 -20.24 -5.36
CA ALA A 461 9.46 -20.09 -5.49
C ALA A 461 9.00 -18.67 -5.11
N GLU A 462 9.52 -18.11 -4.02
CA GLU A 462 9.21 -16.73 -3.64
C GLU A 462 9.69 -15.72 -4.69
N ALA A 463 10.93 -15.86 -5.16
CA ALA A 463 11.46 -14.98 -6.19
C ALA A 463 10.68 -15.10 -7.50
N ALA A 464 10.17 -16.29 -7.84
CA ALA A 464 9.27 -16.51 -8.98
C ALA A 464 7.98 -15.69 -8.89
N LEU A 465 7.38 -15.68 -7.71
CA LEU A 465 6.14 -14.95 -7.45
C LEU A 465 6.38 -13.44 -7.54
N TYR A 466 7.45 -12.95 -6.91
CA TYR A 466 7.82 -11.52 -6.95
C TYR A 466 8.18 -11.05 -8.35
N MET A 467 8.97 -11.82 -9.12
CA MET A 467 9.32 -11.47 -10.50
C MET A 467 8.09 -11.40 -11.39
N GLU A 468 7.19 -12.38 -11.31
CA GLU A 468 5.97 -12.35 -12.12
C GLU A 468 5.05 -11.20 -11.72
N ALA A 469 4.84 -10.99 -10.41
CA ALA A 469 4.04 -9.87 -9.91
C ALA A 469 4.63 -8.52 -10.35
N GLY A 470 5.96 -8.38 -10.30
CA GLY A 470 6.67 -7.19 -10.75
C GLY A 470 6.54 -6.97 -12.26
N CYS A 471 6.66 -8.02 -13.07
CA CYS A 471 6.42 -7.94 -14.51
C CYS A 471 4.99 -7.46 -14.82
N MET A 472 3.99 -8.00 -14.12
CA MET A 472 2.59 -7.61 -14.34
C MET A 472 2.34 -6.15 -13.93
N LEU A 473 2.94 -5.68 -12.83
CA LEU A 473 2.85 -4.27 -12.44
C LEU A 473 3.57 -3.36 -13.44
N GLY A 474 4.77 -3.74 -13.91
CA GLY A 474 5.48 -3.00 -14.96
C GLY A 474 4.66 -2.90 -16.24
N LEU A 475 4.04 -4.00 -16.68
CA LEU A 475 3.16 -4.02 -17.85
C LEU A 475 1.92 -3.14 -17.65
N ALA A 476 1.33 -3.16 -16.46
CA ALA A 476 0.18 -2.31 -16.12
C ALA A 476 0.54 -0.82 -16.08
N LEU A 477 1.69 -0.46 -15.51
CA LEU A 477 2.20 0.92 -15.52
C LEU A 477 2.49 1.42 -16.94
N SER A 478 2.85 0.52 -17.86
CA SER A 478 2.98 0.83 -19.28
C SER A 478 1.64 1.00 -20.01
N ASN A 479 0.53 0.54 -19.43
CA ASN A 479 -0.80 0.48 -20.06
C ASN A 479 -1.91 1.01 -19.13
N MET A 480 -1.62 2.02 -18.31
CA MET A 480 -2.59 2.53 -17.34
C MET A 480 -3.79 3.19 -18.04
N GLY A 481 -5.00 2.80 -17.66
CA GLY A 481 -6.24 3.40 -18.17
C GLY A 481 -6.43 3.27 -19.69
N THR A 482 -5.79 2.29 -20.34
CA THR A 482 -5.94 2.04 -21.78
C THR A 482 -7.16 1.18 -22.12
N ASP A 483 -7.74 0.49 -21.13
CA ASP A 483 -8.80 -0.52 -21.32
C ASP A 483 -8.38 -1.67 -22.27
N ASP A 484 -7.07 -1.93 -22.41
CA ASP A 484 -6.54 -2.98 -23.28
C ASP A 484 -6.89 -4.39 -22.75
N LEU A 485 -7.72 -5.08 -23.53
CA LEU A 485 -8.23 -6.41 -23.18
C LEU A 485 -7.14 -7.50 -23.25
N GLY A 486 -6.17 -7.37 -24.14
CA GLY A 486 -5.05 -8.32 -24.28
C GLY A 486 -4.10 -8.23 -23.09
N VAL A 487 -3.74 -7.00 -22.69
CA VAL A 487 -2.95 -6.76 -21.48
C VAL A 487 -3.70 -7.24 -20.24
N ARG A 488 -4.99 -6.91 -20.12
CA ARG A 488 -5.86 -7.40 -19.04
C ARG A 488 -5.83 -8.93 -18.96
N ASP A 489 -6.06 -9.62 -20.08
CA ASP A 489 -6.18 -11.08 -20.07
C ASP A 489 -4.84 -11.76 -19.77
N ARG A 490 -3.72 -11.19 -20.19
CA ARG A 490 -2.37 -11.65 -19.79
C ARG A 490 -2.15 -11.53 -18.28
N ILE A 491 -2.51 -10.39 -17.68
CA ILE A 491 -2.39 -10.18 -16.22
C ILE A 491 -3.32 -11.14 -15.46
N LEU A 492 -4.57 -11.28 -15.90
CA LEU A 492 -5.52 -12.19 -15.25
C LEU A 492 -5.11 -13.67 -15.39
N ALA A 493 -4.48 -14.06 -16.49
CA ALA A 493 -3.92 -15.41 -16.64
C ALA A 493 -2.78 -15.68 -15.65
N ALA A 494 -1.95 -14.67 -15.34
CA ALA A 494 -0.95 -14.78 -14.28
C ALA A 494 -1.60 -14.91 -12.89
N LEU A 495 -2.62 -14.09 -12.62
CA LEU A 495 -3.37 -14.16 -11.36
C LEU A 495 -4.06 -15.52 -11.20
N GLU A 496 -4.66 -16.06 -12.26
CA GLU A 496 -5.30 -17.36 -12.23
C GLU A 496 -4.32 -18.48 -11.89
N ARG A 497 -3.10 -18.44 -12.44
CA ARG A 497 -2.03 -19.38 -12.06
C ARG A 497 -1.64 -19.21 -10.59
N MET A 498 -1.47 -17.98 -10.10
CA MET A 498 -1.15 -17.71 -8.69
C MET A 498 -2.27 -18.11 -7.70
N LEU A 499 -3.53 -18.07 -8.13
CA LEU A 499 -4.68 -18.51 -7.32
C LEU A 499 -4.78 -20.03 -7.19
N ARG A 500 -4.12 -20.80 -8.07
CA ARG A 500 -4.04 -22.27 -8.00
C ARG A 500 -2.89 -22.78 -7.12
N VAL A 501 -1.94 -21.91 -6.75
CA VAL A 501 -0.84 -22.23 -5.83
C VAL A 501 -1.39 -22.16 -4.42
N GLU A 502 -1.24 -23.20 -3.61
CA GLU A 502 -1.58 -23.15 -2.17
C GLU A 502 -0.35 -22.70 -1.38
N SER A 503 -0.56 -21.90 -0.32
CA SER A 503 0.53 -21.62 0.61
C SER A 503 0.85 -22.84 1.46
N TRP A 504 2.03 -22.87 2.08
CA TRP A 504 2.36 -23.98 2.99
C TRP A 504 1.38 -24.12 4.16
N GLN A 505 0.83 -23.00 4.65
CA GLN A 505 -0.16 -22.99 5.74
C GLN A 505 -1.54 -23.47 5.27
N GLU A 506 -1.90 -23.25 4.00
CA GLU A 506 -3.18 -23.71 3.42
C GLU A 506 -3.21 -25.25 3.23
N GLY A 507 -2.05 -25.91 3.11
CA GLY A 507 -1.93 -27.35 2.88
C GLY A 507 -1.79 -28.23 4.13
N MET A 508 -1.78 -27.66 5.34
CA MET A 508 -1.63 -28.45 6.57
C MET A 508 -2.92 -29.19 6.97
N PRO A 509 -2.83 -30.47 7.41
CA PRO A 509 -3.97 -31.15 8.01
C PRO A 509 -4.36 -30.50 9.34
N SER A 510 -5.66 -30.32 9.55
CA SER A 510 -6.31 -29.58 10.65
C SER A 510 -6.04 -30.05 12.09
N VAL A 511 -5.12 -31.01 12.29
CA VAL A 511 -4.90 -31.73 13.57
C VAL A 511 -3.51 -31.48 14.16
N THR A 512 -2.65 -30.68 13.51
CA THR A 512 -1.31 -30.39 14.05
C THR A 512 -1.40 -29.31 15.13
N SER A 513 -1.03 -29.68 16.37
CA SER A 513 -1.04 -28.81 17.55
C SER A 513 -0.17 -27.57 17.36
N PHE A 514 -0.72 -26.42 17.76
CA PHE A 514 -0.15 -25.07 17.64
C PHE A 514 1.28 -24.91 18.20
N GLY A 515 1.68 -25.75 19.16
CA GLY A 515 3.00 -25.69 19.82
C GLY A 515 4.21 -26.04 18.95
N ALA A 516 4.02 -26.53 17.72
CA ALA A 516 5.13 -26.89 16.82
C ALA A 516 5.55 -25.76 15.85
N ILE A 517 4.91 -24.58 15.90
CA ILE A 517 5.03 -23.52 14.86
C ILE A 517 6.16 -22.51 15.15
N THR A 518 6.94 -22.66 16.22
CA THR A 518 7.78 -21.57 16.75
C THR A 518 9.26 -21.54 16.37
N SER A 519 9.74 -22.17 15.29
CA SER A 519 11.13 -21.86 14.88
C SER A 519 11.51 -21.95 13.41
N HIS A 520 11.03 -22.88 12.59
CA HIS A 520 11.33 -22.87 11.15
C HIS A 520 10.23 -23.55 10.34
N PRO A 521 9.93 -23.08 9.12
CA PRO A 521 9.23 -23.90 8.15
C PRO A 521 10.07 -25.19 7.93
N PRO A 522 9.49 -26.40 7.98
CA PRO A 522 10.20 -27.62 7.60
C PRO A 522 10.67 -27.49 6.14
N ASP A 523 11.82 -28.07 5.81
CA ASP A 523 12.54 -27.89 4.54
C ASP A 523 11.74 -28.24 3.24
N ASP A 524 10.51 -28.75 3.38
CA ASP A 524 9.59 -29.18 2.30
C ASP A 524 8.35 -28.27 2.11
N CYS A 525 8.38 -27.04 2.61
CA CYS A 525 7.23 -26.13 2.60
C CYS A 525 7.17 -25.17 1.39
N GLY A 526 5.96 -24.92 0.87
CA GLY A 526 5.67 -23.92 -0.18
C GLY A 526 5.91 -22.46 0.24
N PRO A 527 5.62 -21.48 -0.64
CA PRO A 527 5.86 -20.07 -0.36
C PRO A 527 5.08 -19.58 0.86
N ASP A 528 5.64 -18.60 1.56
CA ASP A 528 4.98 -17.95 2.69
C ASP A 528 3.63 -17.35 2.27
N SER A 529 2.61 -17.52 3.12
CA SER A 529 1.25 -17.04 2.86
C SER A 529 1.21 -15.52 2.65
N LYS A 530 2.03 -14.76 3.38
CA LYS A 530 2.10 -13.29 3.26
C LYS A 530 2.73 -12.88 1.94
N THR A 531 3.80 -13.56 1.51
CA THR A 531 4.41 -13.39 0.16
C THR A 531 3.41 -13.68 -0.95
N LEU A 532 2.71 -14.82 -0.89
CA LEU A 532 1.78 -15.25 -1.93
C LEU A 532 0.57 -14.30 -2.05
N LEU A 533 -0.02 -13.88 -0.93
CA LEU A 533 -1.11 -12.91 -0.91
C LEU A 533 -0.66 -11.54 -1.44
N THR A 534 0.53 -11.07 -1.05
CA THR A 534 1.11 -9.82 -1.55
C THR A 534 1.26 -9.82 -3.07
N CYS A 535 1.75 -10.93 -3.63
CA CYS A 535 1.89 -11.08 -5.08
C CYS A 535 0.54 -11.13 -5.79
N ARG A 536 -0.43 -11.91 -5.29
CA ARG A 536 -1.80 -11.98 -5.82
C ARG A 536 -2.47 -10.60 -5.86
N LEU A 537 -2.38 -9.84 -4.78
CA LEU A 537 -2.94 -8.48 -4.70
C LEU A 537 -2.24 -7.50 -5.64
N SER A 538 -0.91 -7.61 -5.78
CA SER A 538 -0.15 -6.77 -6.72
C SER A 538 -0.56 -7.04 -8.17
N VAL A 539 -0.75 -8.30 -8.55
CA VAL A 539 -1.26 -8.67 -9.89
C VAL A 539 -2.71 -8.22 -10.07
N LEU A 540 -3.56 -8.35 -9.05
CA LEU A 540 -4.94 -7.87 -9.09
C LEU A 540 -5.00 -6.35 -9.31
N LEU A 541 -4.21 -5.58 -8.54
CA LEU A 541 -4.09 -4.14 -8.70
C LEU A 541 -3.55 -3.75 -10.08
N SER A 542 -2.65 -4.56 -10.65
CA SER A 542 -2.16 -4.38 -12.02
C SER A 542 -3.30 -4.46 -13.03
N ALA A 543 -4.19 -5.45 -12.90
CA ALA A 543 -5.38 -5.58 -13.77
C ALA A 543 -6.36 -4.41 -13.57
N ALA A 544 -6.60 -3.99 -12.33
CA ALA A 544 -7.45 -2.85 -12.01
C ALA A 544 -6.89 -1.51 -12.55
N THR A 545 -5.57 -1.38 -12.62
CA THR A 545 -4.87 -0.19 -13.13
C THR A 545 -5.03 -0.03 -14.65
N VAL A 546 -4.93 -1.14 -15.39
CA VAL A 546 -5.16 -1.14 -16.85
C VAL A 546 -6.62 -0.81 -17.17
N MET A 547 -7.54 -1.40 -16.40
CA MET A 547 -8.99 -1.27 -16.56
C MET A 547 -9.60 -0.14 -15.70
N ALA A 548 -8.82 0.85 -15.29
CA ALA A 548 -9.24 1.84 -14.32
C ALA A 548 -10.44 2.68 -14.83
N GLY A 549 -11.53 2.66 -14.06
CA GLY A 549 -12.78 3.34 -14.39
C GLY A 549 -13.65 2.67 -15.45
N SER A 550 -13.31 1.46 -15.90
CA SER A 550 -14.10 0.70 -16.90
C SER A 550 -15.27 -0.08 -16.32
N GLY A 551 -15.24 -0.42 -15.03
CA GLY A 551 -16.21 -1.36 -14.46
C GLY A 551 -16.13 -2.78 -15.04
N CYS A 552 -14.99 -3.18 -15.61
CA CYS A 552 -14.80 -4.48 -16.28
C CYS A 552 -15.30 -5.67 -15.42
N PRO A 553 -16.36 -6.39 -15.85
CA PRO A 553 -16.95 -7.49 -15.07
C PRO A 553 -15.97 -8.64 -14.82
N ARG A 554 -15.08 -8.91 -15.79
CA ARG A 554 -14.06 -9.96 -15.66
C ARG A 554 -13.08 -9.64 -14.53
N VAL A 555 -12.63 -8.40 -14.41
CA VAL A 555 -11.76 -7.97 -13.30
C VAL A 555 -12.55 -8.00 -11.98
N SER A 556 -13.81 -7.56 -11.98
CA SER A 556 -14.69 -7.65 -10.80
C SER A 556 -14.83 -9.08 -10.28
N ALA A 557 -15.02 -10.06 -11.16
CA ALA A 557 -15.10 -11.47 -10.76
C ALA A 557 -13.80 -11.97 -10.12
N PHE A 558 -12.63 -11.53 -10.61
CA PHE A 558 -11.35 -11.84 -9.97
C PHE A 558 -11.16 -11.12 -8.63
N ILE A 559 -11.65 -9.88 -8.49
CA ILE A 559 -11.70 -9.19 -7.19
C ILE A 559 -12.51 -10.02 -6.19
N ASP A 560 -13.66 -10.56 -6.58
CA ASP A 560 -14.50 -11.37 -5.69
C ASP A 560 -13.82 -12.69 -5.30
N ARG A 561 -13.17 -13.37 -6.26
CA ARG A 561 -12.39 -14.59 -5.99
C ARG A 561 -11.21 -14.34 -5.05
N VAL A 562 -10.43 -13.29 -5.28
CA VAL A 562 -9.29 -12.93 -4.44
C VAL A 562 -9.77 -12.49 -3.06
N ARG A 563 -10.90 -11.77 -2.98
CA ARG A 563 -11.52 -11.39 -1.71
C ARG A 563 -11.86 -12.60 -0.86
N GLN A 564 -12.44 -13.63 -1.45
CA GLN A 564 -12.73 -14.87 -0.73
C GLN A 564 -11.45 -15.50 -0.16
N LYS A 565 -10.39 -15.59 -0.96
CA LYS A 565 -9.09 -16.10 -0.51
C LYS A 565 -8.47 -15.26 0.61
N VAL A 566 -8.50 -13.93 0.46
CA VAL A 566 -8.06 -13.00 1.50
C VAL A 566 -8.81 -13.27 2.79
N PHE A 567 -10.14 -13.36 2.72
CA PHE A 567 -10.98 -13.60 3.89
C PHE A 567 -10.65 -14.94 4.57
N GLU A 568 -10.48 -16.02 3.80
CA GLU A 568 -10.05 -17.33 4.29
C GLU A 568 -8.71 -17.26 5.05
N SER A 569 -7.76 -16.42 4.59
CA SER A 569 -6.46 -16.28 5.23
C SER A 569 -6.43 -15.28 6.40
N THR A 570 -7.27 -14.23 6.37
CA THR A 570 -7.21 -13.11 7.34
C THR A 570 -8.23 -13.21 8.47
N HIS A 571 -9.27 -14.05 8.35
CA HIS A 571 -10.32 -14.20 9.35
C HIS A 571 -10.21 -15.56 10.05
N THR A 572 -9.06 -15.79 10.70
CA THR A 572 -8.75 -17.00 11.44
C THR A 572 -8.44 -16.67 12.92
N PRO A 573 -8.51 -17.65 13.84
CA PRO A 573 -8.11 -17.43 15.24
C PRO A 573 -6.63 -17.01 15.39
N ALA A 574 -5.80 -17.35 14.40
CA ALA A 574 -4.38 -17.01 14.34
C ALA A 574 -4.11 -15.64 13.66
N ALA A 575 -5.16 -14.94 13.24
CA ALA A 575 -5.00 -13.75 12.43
C ALA A 575 -4.41 -12.59 13.23
N GLU A 576 -3.32 -12.05 12.71
CA GLU A 576 -2.75 -10.78 13.16
C GLU A 576 -3.61 -9.64 12.57
N PHE A 577 -4.29 -8.84 13.42
CA PHE A 577 -5.08 -7.65 13.02
C PHE A 577 -4.36 -6.78 12.00
N GLU A 578 -3.09 -6.62 12.29
CA GLU A 578 -2.04 -5.97 11.56
C GLU A 578 -1.96 -6.30 10.07
N PHE A 579 -1.96 -7.60 9.75
CA PHE A 579 -1.91 -8.14 8.39
C PHE A 579 -3.21 -7.91 7.61
N VAL A 580 -4.34 -7.95 8.33
CA VAL A 580 -5.69 -7.80 7.76
C VAL A 580 -5.85 -6.42 7.12
N TYR A 581 -5.53 -5.36 7.84
CA TYR A 581 -5.80 -3.99 7.38
C TYR A 581 -5.11 -3.68 6.04
N GLY A 582 -3.80 -3.92 5.91
CA GLY A 582 -3.03 -3.61 4.71
C GLY A 582 -3.45 -4.41 3.48
N ILE A 583 -3.84 -5.68 3.66
CA ILE A 583 -4.36 -6.51 2.56
C ILE A 583 -5.71 -6.00 2.07
N HIS A 584 -6.62 -5.73 2.99
CA HIS A 584 -7.94 -5.24 2.63
C HIS A 584 -7.85 -3.86 1.97
N GLN A 585 -6.88 -3.00 2.35
CA GLN A 585 -6.60 -1.74 1.65
C GLN A 585 -6.31 -1.97 0.15
N ALA A 586 -5.45 -2.95 -0.19
CA ALA A 586 -5.10 -3.26 -1.57
C ALA A 586 -6.30 -3.75 -2.37
N LEU A 587 -7.10 -4.65 -1.77
CA LEU A 587 -8.30 -5.21 -2.37
C LEU A 587 -9.38 -4.13 -2.63
N HIS A 588 -9.59 -3.25 -1.65
CA HIS A 588 -10.54 -2.15 -1.75
C HIS A 588 -10.06 -1.09 -2.75
N LEU A 589 -8.75 -0.81 -2.78
CA LEU A 589 -8.17 0.06 -3.81
C LEU A 589 -8.37 -0.53 -5.22
N ALA A 590 -8.22 -1.84 -5.42
CA ALA A 590 -8.52 -2.47 -6.71
C ALA A 590 -9.98 -2.27 -7.12
N THR A 591 -10.91 -2.42 -6.16
CA THR A 591 -12.35 -2.17 -6.37
C THR A 591 -12.62 -0.70 -6.74
N GLY A 592 -11.96 0.22 -6.04
CA GLY A 592 -12.07 1.66 -6.26
C GLY A 592 -11.48 2.13 -7.59
N LEU A 593 -10.31 1.62 -7.98
CA LEU A 593 -9.68 1.90 -9.28
C LEU A 593 -10.53 1.39 -10.44
N LEU A 594 -11.13 0.20 -10.32
CA LEU A 594 -12.01 -0.34 -11.35
C LEU A 594 -13.22 0.57 -11.63
N HIS A 595 -13.72 1.26 -10.60
CA HIS A 595 -14.87 2.19 -10.66
C HIS A 595 -14.48 3.65 -10.42
N LEU A 596 -13.25 4.03 -10.79
CA LEU A 596 -12.64 5.33 -10.52
C LEU A 596 -13.55 6.51 -10.90
N GLY A 597 -13.81 7.40 -9.95
CA GLY A 597 -14.68 8.57 -10.13
C GLY A 597 -16.10 8.25 -10.60
N TRP A 598 -16.63 7.07 -10.22
CA TRP A 598 -17.90 6.50 -10.70
C TRP A 598 -17.88 6.18 -12.20
N GLY A 599 -16.74 5.70 -12.69
CA GLY A 599 -16.50 5.42 -14.11
C GLY A 599 -16.35 6.66 -15.00
N ARG A 600 -16.34 7.87 -14.41
CA ARG A 600 -16.13 9.13 -15.15
C ARG A 600 -14.65 9.46 -15.33
N CYS A 601 -13.77 8.73 -14.66
CA CYS A 601 -12.35 8.99 -14.61
C CYS A 601 -11.57 7.75 -15.05
N LYS A 602 -10.37 7.97 -15.57
CA LYS A 602 -9.37 6.93 -15.87
C LYS A 602 -8.00 7.38 -15.38
N LEU A 603 -7.00 6.52 -15.48
CA LEU A 603 -5.61 6.86 -15.18
C LEU A 603 -4.88 7.33 -16.44
N LYS A 604 -4.17 8.44 -16.34
CA LYS A 604 -3.33 8.98 -17.41
C LYS A 604 -1.94 8.34 -17.38
N ASN A 605 -1.43 7.98 -18.55
CA ASN A 605 -0.14 7.31 -18.68
C ASN A 605 1.01 8.30 -19.00
N ASN A 606 1.33 9.17 -18.05
CA ASN A 606 2.49 10.07 -18.14
C ASN A 606 3.51 9.80 -17.02
N ALA A 607 4.69 10.41 -17.07
CA ALA A 607 5.77 10.15 -16.10
C ALA A 607 5.35 10.40 -14.64
N LEU A 608 4.57 11.47 -14.39
CA LEU A 608 4.01 11.75 -13.06
C LEU A 608 3.02 10.65 -12.64
N GLY A 609 2.12 10.26 -13.53
CA GLY A 609 1.10 9.26 -13.27
C GLY A 609 1.72 7.90 -12.96
N ARG A 610 2.72 7.47 -13.74
CA ARG A 610 3.45 6.22 -13.52
C ARG A 610 4.15 6.22 -12.16
N ALA A 611 4.85 7.29 -11.83
CA ALA A 611 5.51 7.45 -10.53
C ALA A 611 4.51 7.44 -9.36
N ALA A 612 3.39 8.16 -9.48
CA ALA A 612 2.39 8.29 -8.43
C ALA A 612 1.61 6.99 -8.20
N VAL A 613 1.25 6.28 -9.28
CA VAL A 613 0.59 4.96 -9.20
C VAL A 613 1.57 3.91 -8.69
N LEU A 614 2.83 3.91 -9.13
CA LEU A 614 3.85 3.00 -8.60
C LEU A 614 4.02 3.17 -7.09
N LEU A 615 4.08 4.41 -6.60
CA LEU A 615 4.09 4.67 -5.15
C LEU A 615 2.81 4.16 -4.49
N ALA A 616 1.63 4.46 -5.04
CA ALA A 616 0.37 4.03 -4.45
C ALA A 616 0.20 2.49 -4.41
N LEU A 617 0.80 1.77 -5.35
CA LEU A 617 0.67 0.31 -5.52
C LEU A 617 1.89 -0.48 -5.04
N TRP A 618 2.92 0.18 -4.50
CA TRP A 618 4.16 -0.48 -4.10
C TRP A 618 3.87 -1.65 -3.13
N PRO A 619 4.40 -2.86 -3.38
CA PRO A 619 4.14 -4.01 -2.54
C PRO A 619 4.79 -3.83 -1.15
N GLY A 620 4.12 -4.35 -0.13
CA GLY A 620 4.43 -4.07 1.28
C GLY A 620 3.14 -3.80 2.05
N TYR A 621 2.18 -4.71 1.94
CA TYR A 621 0.93 -4.68 2.69
C TYR A 621 1.24 -5.19 4.12
N ARG A 622 0.88 -4.42 5.15
CA ARG A 622 1.66 -4.27 6.39
C ARG A 622 1.38 -5.30 7.48
N HIS A 623 2.22 -5.24 8.51
CA HIS A 623 2.12 -5.94 9.80
C HIS A 623 1.74 -4.97 10.95
N ASP A 624 1.08 -3.83 10.71
CA ASP A 624 0.28 -3.08 11.71
C ASP A 624 -0.46 -1.92 11.01
N VAL A 625 -1.58 -1.48 11.60
CA VAL A 625 -2.31 -0.26 11.24
C VAL A 625 -1.45 0.98 11.44
N SER A 626 -0.48 0.97 12.36
CA SER A 626 0.47 2.07 12.56
C SER A 626 1.86 1.82 11.98
N ASP A 627 2.23 0.57 11.69
CA ASP A 627 3.53 0.22 11.11
C ASP A 627 3.72 0.92 9.76
N MET A 628 4.92 1.45 9.54
CA MET A 628 5.32 2.04 8.28
C MET A 628 6.65 1.57 7.73
N LYS A 629 7.20 0.48 8.26
CA LYS A 629 8.54 0.00 7.99
C LYS A 629 8.89 -0.14 6.50
N TYR A 630 7.95 -0.63 5.68
CA TYR A 630 8.22 -0.93 4.26
C TYR A 630 7.62 0.06 3.26
N HIS A 631 6.61 0.83 3.65
CA HIS A 631 5.94 1.78 2.78
C HIS A 631 5.23 2.86 3.61
N VAL A 632 4.85 4.01 3.04
CA VAL A 632 4.13 5.09 3.75
C VAL A 632 2.63 5.04 3.43
N GLN A 633 1.75 5.02 4.45
CA GLN A 633 0.30 4.84 4.22
C GLN A 633 -0.29 5.97 3.40
N VAL A 634 0.19 7.19 3.64
CA VAL A 634 -0.24 8.39 2.92
C VAL A 634 -0.04 8.24 1.41
N PHE A 635 1.00 7.52 0.97
CA PHE A 635 1.29 7.33 -0.46
C PHE A 635 0.24 6.50 -1.19
N ARG A 636 -0.57 5.71 -0.48
CA ARG A 636 -1.67 4.93 -1.07
C ARG A 636 -2.73 5.80 -1.76
N HIS A 637 -2.76 7.11 -1.50
CA HIS A 637 -3.67 8.05 -2.16
C HIS A 637 -3.05 8.78 -3.36
N LEU A 638 -1.75 8.61 -3.64
CA LEU A 638 -1.08 9.32 -4.73
C LEU A 638 -1.57 8.92 -6.12
N TYR A 639 -2.32 7.81 -6.26
CA TYR A 639 -3.00 7.47 -7.52
C TYR A 639 -3.86 8.63 -8.04
N CYS A 640 -4.36 9.51 -7.16
CA CYS A 640 -5.14 10.70 -7.51
C CYS A 640 -4.40 11.64 -8.48
N LEU A 641 -3.07 11.73 -8.37
CA LEU A 641 -2.25 12.57 -9.25
C LEU A 641 -2.23 12.05 -10.70
N ALA A 642 -2.56 10.77 -10.89
CA ALA A 642 -2.66 10.10 -12.17
C ALA A 642 -4.08 10.16 -12.76
N VAL A 643 -5.07 10.74 -12.06
CA VAL A 643 -6.45 10.72 -12.54
C VAL A 643 -6.69 11.77 -13.62
N GLU A 644 -7.47 11.41 -14.63
CA GLU A 644 -8.04 12.31 -15.62
C GLU A 644 -9.50 11.94 -15.94
N LYS A 645 -10.28 12.90 -16.46
CA LYS A 645 -11.67 12.65 -16.88
C LYS A 645 -11.66 11.81 -18.17
N ARG A 646 -12.51 10.79 -18.24
CA ARG A 646 -12.75 10.06 -19.49
C ARG A 646 -13.38 11.02 -20.50
N ALA A 647 -12.92 10.95 -21.74
CA ALA A 647 -13.64 11.58 -22.85
C ALA A 647 -15.06 11.01 -22.87
N ARG A 648 -16.07 11.87 -22.94
CA ARG A 648 -17.44 11.40 -23.19
C ARG A 648 -17.45 10.77 -24.59
N PRO A 649 -18.02 9.57 -24.75
CA PRO A 649 -18.24 9.02 -26.08
C PRO A 649 -19.12 9.96 -26.93
#